data_AF-A0A1M7BTM6-F1
#
_entry.id   AF-A0A1M7BTM6-F1
#
_cell.length_a   1.000
_cell.length_b   1.000
_cell.length_c   1.000
_cell.angle_alpha   90.00
_cell.angle_beta   90.00
_cell.angle_gamma   90.00
#
_symmetry.space_group_name_H-M   'P 1'
#
loop_
_entity.id
_entity.type
_entity.pdbx_description
1 polymer ?
#
loop_
_entity_poly.entity_id
_entity_poly.type
_entity_poly.pdbx_seq_one_letter_code
_entity_poly.pdbx_strand_id
1 'polypeptide(L)'
;MNPNDFYKSIRPEYFSDSEIIFETELSREVLAHELNYISTNQKQDQFERLARLLCEKYITPNLIPQVGPTGGGDGKTDSETYPVSTSISDRWYINNQDFNGDEKWAFAISSKKEWNSKLKGDVKSIISTNRGYNKIFFVSNQKISSKKKKDIQDLLNEQYNIEVTILDGQWIEDKVLNDKLFDLIVDTLGLSNVYKSKQIIRGSRDHERLEEGNLLEKRITNSSSSADSQLVEDCLRSAILSRELEEASFSIEGKFLRALNFAKKIDSKLQMLRIYYEYSWTSIFWFSDIDKFKENFKNFISLVDEKSHIDHLELFSNLFTAGKTHFSEEDEINIIKDRLYYLLQNKINLTENSTSGLQAKTYLLLNQIMDKTFQQENCDSLFQNLSEVIKKCSNYIGYPFESILESIKVIGELHSDNSYYDDLYDILVNEQEKRTSAISSGRNFLQRAFQKYEAKLYGDTIIYLGKSIVKISRNENEFELILVLRLLGNSYRNIGLLWAANNALISAFALYIKNWYTKGVIDVKAYFIAIELCKNEILLGRIPQLLSIYELIKVLKIHKEQIGEISEDESPEFFEMAIANRFLNSEYSLDLCKLPDILNAKEMWFSADAILYILGYNDLILDQEEYNGRSDEELKNYMTRLANQPISKQFLYSTNYLNDEIISFNAKIIGVNFYLKYQKNKNLLIVSEILLAYLESFLATSLNDLVPLSEYIIINIENNSENKIFEIVESFSSKEFTIKINTFIFFDNSQRNILTEEILKFIGLIIEKNFIFKDSDIYIKKLFKKEEVLERTAIVFNHKGFIDDIFTTDPKVFLSDWYDVDKFKNYPLKLWQPIVVEKETIVNNDNLDILKNEIHHNKTNVVSIIDSSLWDKAQWNGFGFAAQGEYFVGATLHFDDFSMGKRIFEGWIKEYGATIETKLKLSIIKGVSKKNPYWYRVLITPIFEENNDGVFFLSSRFHDMEPTTPTNMLQVIDAYENLGYLPILPAGVVNDKFEADVESRIKIKNISIKDAWKISLEDIECIAILEDDDIFIPSNIKDAPILDVIKKKKINSKTEISNL
;
A
#
# COMPACT_ATOMS: atom_id res chain seq x y z
N MET A 1 -15.31 12.80 12.26
CA MET A 1 -14.59 13.99 11.75
C MET A 1 -15.64 14.95 11.22
N ASN A 2 -15.56 16.26 11.50
CA ASN A 2 -16.51 17.21 10.90
C ASN A 2 -16.15 17.41 9.39
N PRO A 3 -17.06 17.92 8.54
CA PRO A 3 -16.79 18.09 7.11
C PRO A 3 -15.57 18.97 6.79
N ASN A 4 -15.32 20.01 7.60
CA ASN A 4 -14.20 20.92 7.44
C ASN A 4 -12.86 20.21 7.63
N ASP A 5 -12.67 19.53 8.77
CA ASP A 5 -11.46 18.79 9.09
C ASP A 5 -11.18 17.72 8.02
N PHE A 6 -12.22 17.00 7.57
CA PHE A 6 -12.11 15.97 6.54
C PHE A 6 -11.59 16.57 5.23
N TYR A 7 -12.23 17.62 4.71
CA TYR A 7 -11.83 18.22 3.44
C TYR A 7 -10.45 18.89 3.53
N LYS A 8 -10.13 19.53 4.67
CA LYS A 8 -8.82 20.12 4.94
C LYS A 8 -7.71 19.07 4.98
N SER A 9 -8.00 17.84 5.43
CA SER A 9 -7.02 16.74 5.43
C SER A 9 -6.68 16.22 4.03
N ILE A 10 -7.65 16.25 3.09
CA ILE A 10 -7.48 15.72 1.73
C ILE A 10 -7.04 16.81 0.75
N ARG A 11 -7.48 18.05 0.95
CA ARG A 11 -7.22 19.22 0.09
C ARG A 11 -6.74 20.43 0.90
N PRO A 12 -5.61 20.32 1.64
CA PRO A 12 -5.09 21.42 2.46
C PRO A 12 -4.75 22.66 1.64
N GLU A 13 -4.54 22.52 0.33
CA GLU A 13 -4.27 23.61 -0.59
C GLU A 13 -5.40 24.62 -0.75
N TYR A 14 -6.65 24.28 -0.43
CA TYR A 14 -7.77 25.22 -0.47
C TYR A 14 -7.98 26.02 0.82
N PHE A 15 -7.14 25.81 1.83
CA PHE A 15 -7.23 26.50 3.12
C PHE A 15 -6.02 27.42 3.34
N SER A 16 -6.10 28.23 4.38
CA SER A 16 -5.05 29.19 4.76
C SER A 16 -3.77 28.44 5.15
N ASP A 17 -2.64 28.89 4.62
CA ASP A 17 -1.30 28.38 4.96
C ASP A 17 -0.51 29.29 5.90
N SER A 18 -1.13 30.37 6.37
CA SER A 18 -0.61 31.24 7.41
C SER A 18 -0.93 30.75 8.82
N GLU A 19 0.01 30.94 9.74
CA GLU A 19 -0.15 30.65 11.16
C GLU A 19 -0.19 31.96 11.96
N ILE A 20 -1.20 32.09 12.83
CA ILE A 20 -1.35 33.24 13.72
C ILE A 20 -1.18 32.76 15.16
N ILE A 21 -0.05 33.14 15.78
CA ILE A 21 0.26 32.83 17.17
C ILE A 21 -0.02 34.08 17.99
N PHE A 22 -1.05 34.06 18.84
CA PHE A 22 -1.33 35.13 19.79
C PHE A 22 -0.46 34.95 21.04
N GLU A 23 0.29 35.97 21.45
CA GLU A 23 1.07 35.93 22.70
C GLU A 23 0.14 35.98 23.94
N THR A 24 -1.02 36.62 23.81
CA THR A 24 -2.05 36.68 24.86
C THR A 24 -3.43 36.88 24.22
N GLU A 25 -4.36 35.96 24.46
CA GLU A 25 -5.71 36.01 23.89
C GLU A 25 -6.69 36.79 24.79
N LEU A 26 -7.54 37.64 24.19
CA LEU A 26 -8.60 38.35 24.92
C LEU A 26 -9.77 37.39 25.20
N SER A 27 -9.86 36.88 26.43
CA SER A 27 -10.91 35.93 26.80
C SER A 27 -12.31 36.57 26.85
N ARG A 28 -13.36 35.75 26.69
CA ARG A 28 -14.76 36.18 26.77
C ARG A 28 -15.07 36.84 28.12
N GLU A 29 -14.48 36.33 29.21
CA GLU A 29 -14.67 36.86 30.56
C GLU A 29 -14.11 38.28 30.70
N VAL A 30 -12.92 38.53 30.14
CA VAL A 30 -12.28 39.86 30.16
C VAL A 30 -13.10 40.85 29.35
N LEU A 31 -13.53 40.46 28.14
CA LEU A 31 -14.37 41.32 27.31
C LEU A 31 -15.71 41.64 27.97
N ALA A 32 -16.39 40.62 28.52
CA ALA A 32 -17.65 40.79 29.23
C ALA A 32 -17.50 41.70 30.46
N HIS A 33 -16.37 41.58 31.17
CA HIS A 33 -16.03 42.47 32.28
C HIS A 33 -15.86 43.92 31.80
N GLU A 34 -15.06 44.17 30.77
CA GLU A 34 -14.87 45.53 30.22
C GLU A 34 -16.20 46.15 29.76
N LEU A 35 -17.05 45.37 29.08
CA LEU A 35 -18.37 45.84 28.62
C LEU A 35 -19.30 46.19 29.78
N ASN A 36 -19.29 45.42 30.87
CA ASN A 36 -20.12 45.69 32.05
C ASN A 36 -19.70 46.98 32.79
N TYR A 37 -18.42 47.35 32.73
CA TYR A 37 -17.87 48.48 33.47
C TYR A 37 -17.73 49.77 32.64
N ILE A 38 -18.23 49.82 31.40
CA ILE A 38 -18.18 51.01 30.53
C ILE A 38 -18.63 52.28 31.24
N SER A 39 -19.81 52.23 31.88
CA SER A 39 -20.36 53.40 32.58
C SER A 39 -19.61 53.75 33.87
N THR A 40 -19.04 52.74 34.53
CA THR A 40 -18.23 52.91 35.76
C THR A 40 -16.88 53.55 35.45
N ASN A 41 -16.26 53.16 34.33
CA ASN A 41 -14.92 53.58 33.90
C ASN A 41 -14.93 54.82 33.00
N GLN A 42 -16.08 55.51 32.87
CA GLN A 42 -16.26 56.69 32.02
C GLN A 42 -15.87 56.47 30.54
N LYS A 43 -16.13 55.26 30.01
CA LYS A 43 -15.79 54.85 28.64
C LYS A 43 -16.96 55.00 27.65
N GLN A 44 -17.93 55.88 27.91
CA GLN A 44 -19.16 55.98 27.10
C GLN A 44 -18.87 56.37 25.64
N ASP A 45 -18.03 57.39 25.42
CA ASP A 45 -17.66 57.85 24.07
C ASP A 45 -16.90 56.76 23.29
N GLN A 46 -16.05 56.00 23.99
CA GLN A 46 -15.31 54.86 23.43
C GLN A 46 -16.25 53.72 23.03
N PHE A 47 -17.25 53.43 23.87
CA PHE A 47 -18.28 52.45 23.55
C PHE A 47 -19.16 52.89 22.38
N GLU A 48 -19.50 54.17 22.29
CA GLU A 48 -20.24 54.72 21.16
C GLU A 48 -19.46 54.55 19.85
N ARG A 49 -18.16 54.85 19.87
CA ARG A 49 -17.26 54.61 18.74
C ARG A 49 -17.18 53.12 18.38
N LEU A 50 -17.04 52.23 19.36
CA LEU A 50 -17.03 50.78 19.12
C LEU A 50 -18.34 50.32 18.48
N ALA A 51 -19.47 50.70 19.07
CA ALA A 51 -20.80 50.34 18.59
C ALA A 51 -21.02 50.83 17.15
N ARG A 52 -20.59 52.05 16.82
CA ARG A 52 -20.65 52.58 15.46
C ARG A 52 -19.79 51.76 14.50
N LEU A 53 -18.52 51.48 14.83
CA LEU A 53 -17.62 50.70 13.96
C LEU A 53 -18.11 49.25 13.76
N LEU A 54 -18.72 48.65 14.79
CA LEU A 54 -19.38 47.35 14.66
C LEU A 54 -20.61 47.46 13.75
N CYS A 55 -21.41 48.52 13.86
CA CYS A 55 -22.53 48.74 12.94
C CYS A 55 -22.07 49.03 11.50
N GLU A 56 -20.99 49.77 11.31
CA GLU A 56 -20.36 49.99 9.98
C GLU A 56 -19.90 48.67 9.36
N LYS A 57 -19.40 47.74 10.19
CA LYS A 57 -18.88 46.45 9.75
C LYS A 57 -19.94 45.36 9.52
N TYR A 58 -21.04 45.37 10.28
CA TYR A 58 -22.04 44.28 10.25
C TYR A 58 -23.44 44.70 9.80
N ILE A 59 -23.78 45.98 9.87
CA ILE A 59 -25.13 46.49 9.59
C ILE A 59 -25.14 47.27 8.29
N THR A 60 -24.40 48.37 8.19
CA THR A 60 -24.29 49.17 6.96
C THR A 60 -23.09 50.13 7.00
N PRO A 61 -22.32 50.28 5.90
CA PRO A 61 -21.12 51.10 5.88
C PRO A 61 -21.38 52.62 5.73
N ASN A 62 -22.61 53.06 5.47
CA ASN A 62 -22.96 54.47 5.23
C ASN A 62 -23.44 55.23 6.50
N LEU A 63 -22.80 55.00 7.65
CA LEU A 63 -23.12 55.74 8.87
C LEU A 63 -22.40 57.10 8.92
N ILE A 64 -23.10 58.13 9.36
CA ILE A 64 -22.52 59.46 9.56
C ILE A 64 -21.68 59.47 10.84
N PRO A 65 -20.37 59.77 10.78
CA PRO A 65 -19.55 59.98 11.97
C PRO A 65 -19.94 61.30 12.65
N GLN A 66 -20.15 61.28 13.95
CA GLN A 66 -20.38 62.52 14.69
C GLN A 66 -19.06 63.28 14.87
N VAL A 67 -18.81 64.27 14.00
CA VAL A 67 -17.63 65.15 14.02
C VAL A 67 -18.08 66.62 14.11
N GLY A 68 -18.46 67.05 15.31
CA GLY A 68 -18.79 68.45 15.62
C GLY A 68 -18.46 68.81 17.06
N PRO A 69 -18.23 70.09 17.41
CA PRO A 69 -18.03 70.51 18.79
C PRO A 69 -19.29 70.17 19.62
N THR A 70 -19.11 69.63 20.82
CA THR A 70 -20.17 69.16 21.75
C THR A 70 -21.07 70.26 22.34
N GLY A 71 -21.28 71.35 21.60
CA GLY A 71 -22.13 72.47 21.96
C GLY A 71 -22.77 73.12 20.73
N GLY A 72 -23.71 72.42 20.08
CA GLY A 72 -24.55 72.98 19.03
C GLY A 72 -25.49 71.98 18.35
N GLY A 73 -26.78 72.01 18.74
CA GLY A 73 -27.93 71.71 17.86
C GLY A 73 -28.23 70.26 17.41
N ASP A 74 -29.11 69.59 18.17
CA ASP A 74 -30.26 68.77 17.72
C ASP A 74 -30.09 67.64 16.67
N GLY A 75 -29.12 66.76 16.87
CA GLY A 75 -29.03 65.48 16.15
C GLY A 75 -30.16 64.49 16.49
N LYS A 76 -30.59 64.40 17.77
CA LYS A 76 -31.54 63.44 18.37
C LYS A 76 -31.31 61.94 18.09
N THR A 77 -30.34 61.59 17.26
CA THR A 77 -29.77 60.26 16.98
C THR A 77 -28.27 60.28 17.29
N ASP A 78 -27.70 59.13 17.67
CA ASP A 78 -26.25 59.02 17.88
C ASP A 78 -25.51 58.77 16.54
N SER A 79 -26.16 58.09 15.59
CA SER A 79 -25.74 58.05 14.18
C SER A 79 -26.95 57.79 13.26
N GLU A 80 -26.81 58.06 11.97
CA GLU A 80 -27.84 57.78 10.96
C GLU A 80 -27.20 57.44 9.62
N THR A 81 -27.95 56.78 8.73
CA THR A 81 -27.49 56.51 7.36
C THR A 81 -27.56 57.76 6.48
N TYR A 82 -26.61 57.93 5.57
CA TYR A 82 -26.71 58.90 4.47
C TYR A 82 -27.10 58.20 3.16
N PRO A 83 -27.90 58.84 2.27
CA PRO A 83 -28.34 58.22 1.03
C PRO A 83 -27.16 57.94 0.10
N VAL A 84 -27.14 56.75 -0.50
CA VAL A 84 -26.09 56.30 -1.40
C VAL A 84 -26.73 55.72 -2.66
N SER A 85 -26.18 56.07 -3.83
CA SER A 85 -26.69 55.51 -5.10
C SER A 85 -26.66 53.99 -5.08
N THR A 86 -27.68 53.35 -5.65
CA THR A 86 -27.78 51.88 -5.77
C THR A 86 -26.51 51.25 -6.38
N SER A 87 -25.90 51.91 -7.38
CA SER A 87 -24.64 51.47 -7.99
C SER A 87 -23.46 51.34 -7.04
N ILE A 88 -23.46 52.06 -5.92
CA ILE A 88 -22.43 51.98 -4.86
C ILE A 88 -22.87 50.98 -3.79
N SER A 89 -24.12 51.02 -3.33
CA SER A 89 -24.60 50.12 -2.27
C SER A 89 -24.61 48.65 -2.71
N ASP A 90 -24.86 48.37 -3.99
CA ASP A 90 -24.81 47.03 -4.58
C ASP A 90 -23.42 46.37 -4.52
N ARG A 91 -22.35 47.17 -4.36
CA ARG A 91 -20.96 46.69 -4.31
C ARG A 91 -20.50 46.32 -2.91
N TRP A 92 -21.30 46.66 -1.90
CA TRP A 92 -21.03 46.25 -0.52
C TRP A 92 -21.45 44.80 -0.34
N TYR A 93 -20.58 44.03 0.31
CA TYR A 93 -20.90 42.66 0.74
C TYR A 93 -21.57 42.63 2.12
N ILE A 94 -21.40 43.72 2.89
CA ILE A 94 -22.07 43.96 4.17
C ILE A 94 -23.40 44.65 3.84
N ASN A 95 -24.42 43.87 3.46
CA ASN A 95 -25.78 44.39 3.36
C ASN A 95 -26.76 43.30 3.78
N ASN A 96 -27.57 43.61 4.78
CA ASN A 96 -28.83 42.91 5.00
C ASN A 96 -29.63 43.03 3.70
N GLN A 97 -30.18 41.92 3.17
CA GLN A 97 -30.72 41.83 1.80
C GLN A 97 -31.84 42.85 1.48
N ASP A 98 -32.34 43.57 2.48
CA ASP A 98 -33.45 44.51 2.39
C ASP A 98 -33.04 45.99 2.29
N PHE A 99 -31.75 46.35 2.41
CA PHE A 99 -31.35 47.77 2.35
C PHE A 99 -31.36 48.30 0.91
N ASN A 100 -32.38 49.09 0.58
CA ASN A 100 -32.37 49.92 -0.62
C ASN A 100 -31.57 51.20 -0.32
N GLY A 101 -30.69 51.65 -1.23
CA GLY A 101 -29.72 52.75 -0.98
C GLY A 101 -30.32 54.10 -0.54
N ASP A 102 -31.64 54.24 -0.61
CA ASP A 102 -32.44 55.39 -0.19
C ASP A 102 -33.13 55.22 1.19
N GLU A 103 -32.98 54.07 1.87
CA GLU A 103 -33.56 53.87 3.21
C GLU A 103 -32.81 54.67 4.29
N LYS A 104 -33.60 55.29 5.19
CA LYS A 104 -33.06 56.06 6.32
C LYS A 104 -33.15 55.24 7.60
N TRP A 105 -32.02 54.85 8.14
CA TRP A 105 -31.93 54.12 9.40
C TRP A 105 -31.32 55.01 10.48
N ALA A 106 -31.86 54.94 11.69
CA ALA A 106 -31.36 55.65 12.86
C ALA A 106 -30.68 54.69 13.84
N PHE A 107 -29.61 55.16 14.47
CA PHE A 107 -28.85 54.39 15.46
C PHE A 107 -28.86 55.15 16.80
N ALA A 108 -29.23 54.42 17.85
CA ALA A 108 -29.19 54.87 19.23
C ALA A 108 -28.29 53.94 20.03
N ILE A 109 -27.38 54.49 20.83
CA ILE A 109 -26.35 53.76 21.56
C ILE A 109 -26.47 54.08 23.05
N SER A 110 -26.48 53.05 23.90
CA SER A 110 -26.60 53.25 25.34
C SER A 110 -25.77 52.29 26.17
N SER A 111 -24.98 52.87 27.08
CA SER A 111 -24.28 52.15 28.14
C SER A 111 -25.05 52.09 29.48
N LYS A 112 -26.30 52.59 29.54
CA LYS A 112 -27.07 52.71 30.79
C LYS A 112 -27.62 51.35 31.26
N LYS A 113 -27.57 51.10 32.56
CA LYS A 113 -28.23 49.93 33.19
C LYS A 113 -29.74 49.91 32.95
N GLU A 114 -30.40 51.08 33.02
CA GLU A 114 -31.83 51.23 32.69
C GLU A 114 -32.06 51.37 31.17
N TRP A 115 -31.59 50.37 30.40
CA TRP A 115 -31.61 50.39 28.94
C TRP A 115 -33.03 50.50 28.36
N ASN A 116 -34.06 49.90 28.99
CA ASN A 116 -35.44 49.89 28.49
C ASN A 116 -36.07 51.30 28.50
N SER A 117 -35.91 52.04 29.61
CA SER A 117 -36.38 53.43 29.72
C SER A 117 -35.67 54.34 28.72
N LYS A 118 -34.37 54.12 28.51
CA LYS A 118 -33.55 54.88 27.55
C LYS A 118 -33.95 54.58 26.10
N LEU A 119 -34.10 53.30 25.72
CA LEU A 119 -34.59 52.87 24.41
C LEU A 119 -35.93 53.54 24.06
N LYS A 120 -36.92 53.49 24.96
CA LYS A 120 -38.23 54.13 24.75
C LYS A 120 -38.12 55.65 24.57
N GLY A 121 -37.25 56.29 25.35
CA GLY A 121 -36.98 57.73 25.25
C GLY A 121 -36.31 58.12 23.94
N ASP A 122 -35.33 57.34 23.49
CA ASP A 122 -34.58 57.58 22.26
C ASP A 122 -35.46 57.31 21.03
N VAL A 123 -36.19 56.20 20.98
CA VAL A 123 -37.14 55.91 19.89
C VAL A 123 -38.18 57.03 19.75
N LYS A 124 -38.77 57.48 20.86
CA LYS A 124 -39.71 58.61 20.85
C LYS A 124 -39.05 59.90 20.35
N SER A 125 -37.81 60.16 20.74
CA SER A 125 -37.05 61.35 20.32
C SER A 125 -36.71 61.30 18.83
N ILE A 126 -36.28 60.15 18.32
CA ILE A 126 -35.96 59.89 16.92
C ILE A 126 -37.22 60.06 16.05
N ILE A 127 -38.35 59.47 16.42
CA ILE A 127 -39.60 59.61 15.68
C ILE A 127 -40.08 61.07 15.67
N SER A 128 -39.93 61.79 16.80
CA SER A 128 -40.32 63.20 16.90
C SER A 128 -39.55 64.13 15.95
N THR A 129 -38.43 63.69 15.36
CA THR A 129 -37.70 64.46 14.33
C THR A 129 -38.44 64.53 12.99
N ASN A 130 -39.37 63.60 12.73
CA ASN A 130 -40.12 63.49 11.48
C ASN A 130 -39.24 63.38 10.22
N ARG A 131 -38.02 62.84 10.33
CA ARG A 131 -37.03 62.69 9.24
C ARG A 131 -37.28 61.50 8.30
N GLY A 132 -38.31 60.69 8.59
CA GLY A 132 -38.77 59.57 7.76
C GLY A 132 -37.93 58.30 7.89
N TYR A 133 -37.46 57.95 9.08
CA TYR A 133 -36.69 56.71 9.30
C TYR A 133 -37.56 55.47 9.11
N ASN A 134 -37.00 54.45 8.45
CA ASN A 134 -37.64 53.17 8.20
C ASN A 134 -37.37 52.16 9.32
N LYS A 135 -36.19 52.26 9.94
CA LYS A 135 -35.69 51.29 10.92
C LYS A 135 -34.83 51.99 11.98
N ILE A 136 -34.89 51.50 13.21
CA ILE A 136 -34.06 51.97 14.33
C ILE A 136 -33.24 50.82 14.89
N PHE A 137 -31.93 51.00 14.97
CA PHE A 137 -31.02 50.09 15.68
C PHE A 137 -30.67 50.67 17.04
N PHE A 138 -30.86 49.87 18.10
CA PHE A 138 -30.47 50.25 19.45
C PHE A 138 -29.35 49.34 19.94
N VAL A 139 -28.17 49.91 20.15
CA VAL A 139 -26.99 49.18 20.63
C VAL A 139 -26.82 49.37 22.13
N SER A 140 -26.68 48.29 22.89
CA SER A 140 -26.46 48.36 24.33
C SER A 140 -25.35 47.43 24.79
N ASN A 141 -24.56 47.88 25.79
CA ASN A 141 -23.57 47.04 26.46
C ASN A 141 -24.20 46.03 27.43
N GLN A 142 -25.49 46.17 27.76
CA GLN A 142 -26.19 45.29 28.68
C GLN A 142 -26.53 43.96 27.98
N LYS A 143 -26.42 42.82 28.68
CA LYS A 143 -26.93 41.53 28.19
C LYS A 143 -28.44 41.45 28.40
N ILE A 144 -29.21 41.27 27.34
CA ILE A 144 -30.67 41.32 27.38
C ILE A 144 -31.23 39.97 26.92
N SER A 145 -32.02 39.31 27.77
CA SER A 145 -32.67 38.05 27.43
C SER A 145 -33.52 38.17 26.16
N SER A 146 -33.45 37.20 25.25
CA SER A 146 -34.16 37.21 23.95
C SER A 146 -35.65 37.49 24.05
N LYS A 147 -36.34 36.96 25.07
CA LYS A 147 -37.75 37.24 25.33
C LYS A 147 -38.03 38.74 25.54
N LYS A 148 -37.27 39.39 26.43
CA LYS A 148 -37.42 40.83 26.71
C LYS A 148 -37.10 41.69 25.48
N LYS A 149 -36.12 41.29 24.65
CA LYS A 149 -35.82 41.99 23.38
C LYS A 149 -37.06 41.98 22.48
N LYS A 150 -37.57 40.78 22.19
CA LYS A 150 -38.74 40.59 21.31
C LYS A 150 -39.99 41.31 21.83
N ASP A 151 -40.34 41.13 23.11
CA ASP A 151 -41.52 41.76 23.71
C ASP A 151 -41.51 43.30 23.58
N ILE A 152 -40.32 43.93 23.70
CA ILE A 152 -40.18 45.40 23.60
C ILE A 152 -40.11 45.86 22.14
N GLN A 153 -39.47 45.09 21.26
CA GLN A 153 -39.46 45.37 19.82
C GLN A 153 -40.89 45.33 19.25
N ASP A 154 -41.68 44.31 19.61
CA ASP A 154 -43.08 44.16 19.21
C ASP A 154 -43.91 45.33 19.75
N LEU A 155 -43.76 45.69 21.03
CA LEU A 155 -44.46 46.83 21.64
C LEU A 155 -44.14 48.17 20.96
N LEU A 156 -42.88 48.40 20.60
CA LEU A 156 -42.47 49.64 19.92
C LEU A 156 -42.95 49.67 18.46
N ASN A 157 -42.94 48.51 17.78
CA ASN A 157 -43.46 48.39 16.44
C ASN A 157 -44.99 48.62 16.41
N GLU A 158 -45.74 48.05 17.35
CA GLU A 158 -47.18 48.31 17.50
C GLU A 158 -47.48 49.78 17.82
N GLN A 159 -46.67 50.40 18.69
CA GLN A 159 -46.92 51.77 19.15
C GLN A 159 -46.59 52.83 18.10
N TYR A 160 -45.55 52.62 17.30
CA TYR A 160 -44.98 53.64 16.41
C TYR A 160 -44.89 53.24 14.93
N ASN A 161 -45.26 52.00 14.59
CA ASN A 161 -45.17 51.44 13.24
C ASN A 161 -43.78 51.58 12.61
N ILE A 162 -42.74 51.33 13.41
CA ILE A 162 -41.33 51.38 13.00
C ILE A 162 -40.60 50.14 13.52
N GLU A 163 -39.79 49.52 12.66
CA GLU A 163 -39.02 48.35 13.04
C GLU A 163 -37.85 48.75 13.94
N VAL A 164 -37.78 48.17 15.14
CA VAL A 164 -36.68 48.40 16.10
C VAL A 164 -35.87 47.12 16.26
N THR A 165 -34.56 47.19 16.08
CA THR A 165 -33.63 46.07 16.30
C THR A 165 -32.70 46.35 17.49
N ILE A 166 -32.69 45.45 18.48
CA ILE A 166 -31.83 45.58 19.67
C ILE A 166 -30.57 44.73 19.50
N LEU A 167 -29.41 45.38 19.49
CA LEU A 167 -28.08 44.77 19.48
C LEU A 167 -27.47 44.89 20.88
N ASP A 168 -27.47 43.81 21.65
CA ASP A 168 -27.12 43.82 23.07
C ASP A 168 -25.66 43.38 23.33
N GLY A 169 -25.23 43.40 24.59
CA GLY A 169 -23.85 43.09 24.96
C GLY A 169 -23.41 41.68 24.56
N GLN A 170 -24.36 40.74 24.49
CA GLN A 170 -24.09 39.39 23.97
C GLN A 170 -23.78 39.40 22.47
N TRP A 171 -24.54 40.17 21.67
CA TRP A 171 -24.24 40.34 20.24
C TRP A 171 -22.83 40.92 20.03
N ILE A 172 -22.43 41.91 20.85
CA ILE A 172 -21.09 42.50 20.79
C ILE A 172 -20.00 41.46 21.11
N GLU A 173 -20.16 40.70 22.21
CA GLU A 173 -19.22 39.64 22.58
C GLU A 173 -19.09 38.59 21.47
N ASP A 174 -20.21 38.11 20.95
CA ASP A 174 -20.21 37.06 19.93
C ASP A 174 -19.58 37.55 18.62
N LYS A 175 -19.86 38.79 18.18
CA LYS A 175 -19.23 39.35 16.97
C LYS A 175 -17.74 39.60 17.13
N VAL A 176 -17.32 40.10 18.29
CA VAL A 176 -15.91 40.38 18.57
C VAL A 176 -15.07 39.10 18.61
N LEU A 177 -15.57 38.08 19.32
CA LEU A 177 -14.81 36.86 19.56
C LEU A 177 -14.81 35.95 18.33
N ASN A 178 -15.96 35.75 17.69
CA ASN A 178 -16.06 34.85 16.53
C ASN A 178 -15.25 35.39 15.34
N ASP A 179 -15.27 36.70 15.12
CA ASP A 179 -14.57 37.34 13.99
C ASP A 179 -13.19 37.90 14.38
N LYS A 180 -12.68 37.51 15.56
CA LYS A 180 -11.35 37.86 16.10
C LYS A 180 -11.03 39.36 16.00
N LEU A 181 -11.99 40.23 16.34
CA LEU A 181 -11.88 41.70 16.25
C LEU A 181 -11.08 42.33 17.40
N PHE A 182 -10.01 41.68 17.84
CA PHE A 182 -9.24 42.11 19.00
C PHE A 182 -8.60 43.47 18.79
N ASP A 183 -8.00 43.71 17.62
CA ASP A 183 -7.37 45.00 17.30
C ASP A 183 -8.38 46.15 17.41
N LEU A 184 -9.58 45.98 16.82
CA LEU A 184 -10.67 46.95 16.86
C LEU A 184 -11.09 47.27 18.29
N ILE A 185 -11.23 46.24 19.13
CA ILE A 185 -11.68 46.37 20.52
C ILE A 185 -10.62 47.04 21.39
N VAL A 186 -9.36 46.64 21.23
CA VAL A 186 -8.24 47.23 21.96
C VAL A 186 -8.08 48.71 21.59
N ASP A 187 -8.17 49.05 20.30
CA ASP A 187 -8.10 50.43 19.80
C ASP A 187 -9.25 51.33 20.26
N THR A 188 -10.47 50.78 20.34
CA THR A 188 -11.67 51.57 20.66
C THR A 188 -11.89 51.71 22.16
N LEU A 189 -11.82 50.62 22.93
CA LEU A 189 -12.02 50.61 24.38
C LEU A 189 -10.76 50.93 25.19
N GLY A 190 -9.62 51.16 24.50
CA GLY A 190 -8.34 51.50 25.12
C GLY A 190 -7.81 50.40 26.03
N LEU A 191 -7.85 49.14 25.58
CA LEU A 191 -7.31 48.01 26.34
C LEU A 191 -5.77 47.92 26.18
N SER A 192 -5.14 47.02 26.93
CA SER A 192 -3.69 46.80 26.82
C SER A 192 -3.29 46.32 25.42
N ASN A 193 -2.19 46.87 24.88
CA ASN A 193 -1.63 46.43 23.60
C ASN A 193 -1.11 44.98 23.62
N VAL A 194 -0.99 44.36 24.79
CA VAL A 194 -0.66 42.93 24.93
C VAL A 194 -1.71 42.04 24.24
N TYR A 195 -2.97 42.48 24.13
CA TYR A 195 -4.01 41.75 23.39
C TYR A 195 -3.90 41.89 21.86
N LYS A 196 -2.97 42.71 21.36
CA LYS A 196 -2.65 42.84 19.92
C LYS A 196 -1.37 42.10 19.55
N SER A 197 -0.58 41.64 20.51
CA SER A 197 0.69 41.01 20.18
C SER A 197 0.43 39.62 19.60
N LYS A 198 0.63 39.54 18.29
CA LYS A 198 0.49 38.35 17.48
C LYS A 198 1.69 38.22 16.56
N GLN A 199 2.20 37.01 16.45
CA GLN A 199 3.13 36.65 15.41
C GLN A 199 2.32 36.06 14.24
N ILE A 200 2.39 36.70 13.08
CA ILE A 200 1.80 36.17 11.84
C ILE A 200 2.94 35.58 11.02
N ILE A 201 3.00 34.26 10.95
CA ILE A 201 3.87 33.54 10.02
C ILE A 201 3.06 33.40 8.74
N ARG A 202 3.31 34.27 7.76
CA ARG A 202 2.58 34.24 6.49
C ARG A 202 3.08 33.12 5.61
N GLY A 203 2.16 32.26 5.18
CA GLY A 203 2.42 31.30 4.11
C GLY A 203 2.54 31.99 2.75
N SER A 204 3.14 31.31 1.78
CA SER A 204 3.36 31.88 0.45
C SER A 204 2.06 32.03 -0.34
N ARG A 205 1.12 31.08 -0.20
CA ARG A 205 -0.14 31.11 -0.96
C ARG A 205 -1.06 32.21 -0.45
N ASP A 206 -1.16 32.37 0.87
CA ASP A 206 -1.99 33.43 1.44
C ASP A 206 -1.47 34.83 1.10
N HIS A 207 -0.16 34.99 0.94
CA HIS A 207 0.41 36.25 0.45
C HIS A 207 -0.13 36.60 -0.94
N GLU A 208 -0.04 35.66 -1.88
CA GLU A 208 -0.54 35.84 -3.25
C GLU A 208 -2.06 36.06 -3.28
N ARG A 209 -2.83 35.27 -2.52
CA ARG A 209 -4.29 35.40 -2.39
C ARG A 209 -4.71 36.77 -1.84
N LEU A 210 -4.00 37.30 -0.85
CA LEU A 210 -4.27 38.62 -0.28
C LEU A 210 -3.99 39.74 -1.30
N GLU A 211 -2.92 39.63 -2.08
CA GLU A 211 -2.63 40.60 -3.14
C GLU A 211 -3.71 40.57 -4.23
N GLU A 212 -4.06 39.37 -4.73
CA GLU A 212 -5.12 39.19 -5.72
C GLU A 212 -6.46 39.72 -5.20
N GLY A 213 -6.83 39.36 -3.96
CA GLY A 213 -8.07 39.77 -3.30
C GLY A 213 -8.17 41.29 -3.14
N ASN A 214 -7.09 41.95 -2.72
CA ASN A 214 -7.05 43.40 -2.59
C ASN A 214 -7.17 44.12 -3.95
N LEU A 215 -6.57 43.57 -5.01
CA LEU A 215 -6.70 44.10 -6.37
C LEU A 215 -8.13 43.90 -6.90
N LEU A 216 -8.76 42.76 -6.63
CA LEU A 216 -10.15 42.48 -6.99
C LEU A 216 -11.13 43.42 -6.28
N GLU A 217 -11.01 43.60 -4.95
CA GLU A 217 -11.91 44.52 -4.22
C GLU A 217 -11.77 45.97 -4.69
N LYS A 218 -10.56 46.42 -5.03
CA LYS A 218 -10.36 47.74 -5.64
C LYS A 218 -11.05 47.85 -7.00
N ARG A 219 -10.99 46.81 -7.84
CA ARG A 219 -11.66 46.78 -9.15
C ARG A 219 -13.19 46.77 -8.99
N ILE A 220 -13.71 45.94 -8.12
CA ILE A 220 -15.15 45.85 -7.80
C ILE A 220 -15.66 47.19 -7.27
N THR A 221 -14.89 47.89 -6.44
CA THR A 221 -15.30 49.18 -5.90
C THR A 221 -15.22 50.31 -6.94
N ASN A 222 -14.18 50.33 -7.78
CA ASN A 222 -13.89 51.42 -8.71
C ASN A 222 -14.52 51.27 -10.11
N SER A 223 -15.08 50.12 -10.47
CA SER A 223 -15.71 49.92 -11.79
C SER A 223 -16.84 50.95 -11.99
N SER A 224 -16.91 51.61 -13.15
CA SER A 224 -17.95 52.61 -13.45
C SER A 224 -19.17 52.03 -14.19
N SER A 225 -19.12 50.74 -14.54
CA SER A 225 -20.13 50.05 -15.35
C SER A 225 -21.36 49.62 -14.53
N SER A 226 -22.52 49.56 -15.19
CA SER A 226 -23.67 48.74 -14.75
C SER A 226 -23.25 47.28 -14.63
N ALA A 227 -23.99 46.48 -13.84
CA ALA A 227 -23.74 45.04 -13.70
C ALA A 227 -23.38 44.40 -15.05
N ASP A 228 -22.19 43.82 -15.15
CA ASP A 228 -21.69 43.13 -16.34
C ASP A 228 -21.13 41.76 -15.97
N SER A 229 -20.90 40.92 -16.98
CA SER A 229 -20.44 39.55 -16.76
C SER A 229 -19.11 39.48 -16.02
N GLN A 230 -18.18 40.43 -16.25
CA GLN A 230 -16.87 40.41 -15.61
C GLN A 230 -16.97 40.80 -14.14
N LEU A 231 -17.82 41.76 -13.79
CA LEU A 231 -18.06 42.17 -12.40
C LEU A 231 -18.59 41.02 -11.56
N VAL A 232 -19.44 40.17 -12.12
CA VAL A 232 -19.92 38.95 -11.45
C VAL A 232 -18.76 37.98 -11.17
N GLU A 233 -17.87 37.75 -12.14
CA GLU A 233 -16.69 36.89 -11.96
C GLU A 233 -15.73 37.45 -10.91
N ASP A 234 -15.47 38.77 -10.94
CA ASP A 234 -14.62 39.42 -9.94
C ASP A 234 -15.22 39.26 -8.53
N CYS A 235 -16.54 39.42 -8.38
CA CYS A 235 -17.23 39.22 -7.10
C CYS A 235 -17.15 37.76 -6.62
N LEU A 236 -17.34 36.79 -7.52
CA LEU A 236 -17.23 35.37 -7.19
C LEU A 236 -15.80 35.00 -6.79
N ARG A 237 -14.79 35.45 -7.55
CA ARG A 237 -13.37 35.19 -7.23
C ARG A 237 -12.98 35.82 -5.90
N SER A 238 -13.48 37.01 -5.59
CA SER A 238 -13.33 37.63 -4.27
C SER A 238 -13.89 36.73 -3.15
N ALA A 239 -15.10 36.18 -3.32
CA ALA A 239 -15.68 35.27 -2.33
C ALA A 239 -14.85 33.99 -2.14
N ILE A 240 -14.34 33.41 -3.24
CA ILE A 240 -13.49 32.22 -3.22
C ILE A 240 -12.15 32.50 -2.51
N LEU A 241 -11.48 33.60 -2.82
CA LEU A 241 -10.23 33.96 -2.14
C LEU A 241 -10.45 34.18 -0.64
N SER A 242 -11.57 34.78 -0.26
CA SER A 242 -11.89 35.01 1.15
C SER A 242 -12.16 33.74 1.93
N ARG A 243 -12.78 32.72 1.34
CA ARG A 243 -12.87 31.40 2.00
C ARG A 243 -11.53 30.69 2.06
N GLU A 244 -10.69 30.81 1.02
CA GLU A 244 -9.36 30.18 0.99
C GLU A 244 -8.43 30.80 2.05
N LEU A 245 -8.59 32.08 2.35
CA LEU A 245 -7.92 32.80 3.43
C LEU A 245 -8.56 32.58 4.81
N GLU A 246 -9.61 31.77 4.90
CA GLU A 246 -10.39 31.51 6.13
C GLU A 246 -10.85 32.83 6.81
N GLU A 247 -11.33 33.80 6.02
CA GLU A 247 -11.95 35.03 6.54
C GLU A 247 -13.22 34.72 7.38
N ALA A 248 -13.71 35.72 8.12
CA ALA A 248 -14.96 35.60 8.88
C ALA A 248 -16.14 35.16 7.98
N SER A 249 -16.95 34.22 8.46
CA SER A 249 -18.03 33.59 7.68
C SER A 249 -19.01 34.62 7.09
N PHE A 250 -19.39 35.64 7.87
CA PHE A 250 -20.26 36.72 7.39
C PHE A 250 -19.67 37.51 6.20
N SER A 251 -18.35 37.70 6.16
CA SER A 251 -17.67 38.36 5.02
C SER A 251 -17.80 37.53 3.76
N ILE A 252 -17.49 36.23 3.88
CA ILE A 252 -17.53 35.27 2.78
C ILE A 252 -18.96 35.13 2.23
N GLU A 253 -19.94 34.93 3.11
CA GLU A 253 -21.36 34.84 2.73
C GLU A 253 -21.83 36.12 2.02
N GLY A 254 -21.51 37.29 2.58
CA GLY A 254 -21.82 38.58 1.97
C GLY A 254 -21.24 38.71 0.56
N LYS A 255 -20.00 38.24 0.34
CA LYS A 255 -19.33 38.28 -0.96
C LYS A 255 -19.99 37.34 -1.98
N PHE A 256 -20.41 36.13 -1.56
CA PHE A 256 -21.21 35.24 -2.41
C PHE A 256 -22.57 35.83 -2.78
N LEU A 257 -23.27 36.43 -1.81
CA LEU A 257 -24.55 37.10 -2.05
C LEU A 257 -24.41 38.30 -3.00
N ARG A 258 -23.34 39.08 -2.86
CA ARG A 258 -23.00 40.17 -3.79
C ARG A 258 -22.83 39.65 -5.22
N ALA A 259 -22.06 38.58 -5.41
CA ALA A 259 -21.91 37.94 -6.71
C ALA A 259 -23.26 37.46 -7.27
N LEU A 260 -24.09 36.84 -6.44
CA LEU A 260 -25.42 36.34 -6.83
C LEU A 260 -26.37 37.47 -7.24
N ASN A 261 -26.35 38.59 -6.52
CA ASN A 261 -27.17 39.76 -6.84
C ASN A 261 -26.82 40.36 -8.19
N PHE A 262 -25.52 40.50 -8.50
CA PHE A 262 -25.10 40.94 -9.82
C PHE A 262 -25.46 39.93 -10.92
N ALA A 263 -25.29 38.62 -10.67
CA ALA A 263 -25.67 37.58 -11.63
C ALA A 263 -27.18 37.59 -11.95
N LYS A 264 -28.03 37.80 -10.94
CA LYS A 264 -29.48 37.95 -11.11
C LYS A 264 -29.85 39.20 -11.92
N LYS A 265 -29.14 40.31 -11.73
CA LYS A 265 -29.41 41.57 -12.49
C LYS A 265 -29.17 41.43 -13.99
N ILE A 266 -28.21 40.60 -14.39
CA ILE A 266 -27.91 40.35 -15.80
C ILE A 266 -28.55 39.06 -16.34
N ASP A 267 -29.40 38.39 -15.53
CA ASP A 267 -30.10 37.14 -15.85
C ASP A 267 -29.19 36.02 -16.38
N SER A 268 -27.97 35.92 -15.84
CA SER A 268 -26.95 34.97 -16.30
C SER A 268 -27.05 33.65 -15.56
N LYS A 269 -27.81 32.70 -16.13
CA LYS A 269 -27.96 31.34 -15.58
C LYS A 269 -26.62 30.63 -15.34
N LEU A 270 -25.67 30.78 -16.27
CA LEU A 270 -24.35 30.14 -16.20
C LEU A 270 -23.56 30.60 -14.97
N GLN A 271 -23.57 31.89 -14.70
CA GLN A 271 -22.86 32.44 -13.54
C GLN A 271 -23.59 32.13 -12.24
N MET A 272 -24.92 32.15 -12.23
CA MET A 272 -25.71 31.71 -11.08
C MET A 272 -25.41 30.24 -10.71
N LEU A 273 -25.29 29.33 -11.68
CA LEU A 273 -24.91 27.93 -11.45
C LEU A 273 -23.54 27.82 -10.76
N ARG A 274 -22.52 28.52 -11.26
CA ARG A 274 -21.17 28.52 -10.64
C ARG A 274 -21.18 29.12 -9.23
N ILE A 275 -21.90 30.22 -9.01
CA ILE A 275 -22.03 30.84 -7.69
C ILE A 275 -22.72 29.90 -6.71
N TYR A 276 -23.84 29.28 -7.09
CA TYR A 276 -24.52 28.32 -6.22
C TYR A 276 -23.69 27.07 -5.94
N TYR A 277 -22.91 26.58 -6.91
CA TYR A 277 -21.97 25.48 -6.69
C TYR A 277 -20.92 25.85 -5.64
N GLU A 278 -20.19 26.95 -5.86
CA GLU A 278 -19.13 27.37 -4.95
C GLU A 278 -19.67 27.73 -3.57
N TYR A 279 -20.86 28.33 -3.51
CA TYR A 279 -21.48 28.66 -2.24
C TYR A 279 -21.94 27.40 -1.50
N SER A 280 -22.52 26.41 -2.19
CA SER A 280 -22.86 25.11 -1.60
C SER A 280 -21.61 24.41 -1.05
N TRP A 281 -20.54 24.37 -1.84
CA TRP A 281 -19.25 23.77 -1.45
C TRP A 281 -18.66 24.46 -0.22
N THR A 282 -18.79 25.79 -0.14
CA THR A 282 -18.35 26.58 1.01
C THR A 282 -19.20 26.29 2.26
N SER A 283 -20.52 26.23 2.11
CA SER A 283 -21.44 25.94 3.21
C SER A 283 -21.10 24.61 3.89
N ILE A 284 -20.85 23.55 3.11
CA ILE A 284 -20.52 22.23 3.67
C ILE A 284 -19.07 22.15 4.21
N PHE A 285 -18.05 22.54 3.44
CA PHE A 285 -16.65 22.26 3.79
C PHE A 285 -15.96 23.36 4.60
N TRP A 286 -16.44 24.61 4.58
CA TRP A 286 -15.89 25.67 5.44
C TRP A 286 -16.74 25.90 6.67
N PHE A 287 -18.06 26.00 6.50
CA PHE A 287 -18.98 26.36 7.59
C PHE A 287 -19.62 25.17 8.29
N SER A 288 -19.54 23.96 7.70
CA SER A 288 -20.29 22.79 8.17
C SER A 288 -21.81 23.06 8.32
N ASP A 289 -22.35 23.98 7.52
CA ASP A 289 -23.77 24.36 7.49
C ASP A 289 -24.50 23.57 6.41
N ILE A 290 -25.12 22.47 6.84
CA ILE A 290 -25.84 21.54 5.97
C ILE A 290 -27.17 22.13 5.46
N ASP A 291 -27.84 22.97 6.24
CA ASP A 291 -29.11 23.57 5.85
C ASP A 291 -28.88 24.60 4.73
N LYS A 292 -27.84 25.42 4.87
CA LYS A 292 -27.42 26.35 3.82
C LYS A 292 -26.94 25.64 2.57
N PHE A 293 -26.22 24.53 2.71
CA PHE A 293 -25.89 23.66 1.59
C PHE A 293 -27.15 23.17 0.86
N LYS A 294 -28.14 22.63 1.57
CA LYS A 294 -29.38 22.12 0.98
C LYS A 294 -30.16 23.22 0.25
N GLU A 295 -30.24 24.42 0.81
CA GLU A 295 -30.87 25.59 0.18
C GLU A 295 -30.17 25.94 -1.15
N ASN A 296 -28.85 26.12 -1.11
CA ASN A 296 -28.06 26.48 -2.29
C ASN A 296 -28.08 25.37 -3.35
N PHE A 297 -28.05 24.11 -2.94
CA PHE A 297 -28.11 22.97 -3.85
C PHE A 297 -29.47 22.84 -4.54
N LYS A 298 -30.59 23.09 -3.82
CA LYS A 298 -31.92 23.17 -4.44
C LYS A 298 -32.00 24.27 -5.48
N ASN A 299 -31.43 25.44 -5.19
CA ASN A 299 -31.34 26.54 -6.16
C ASN A 299 -30.48 26.16 -7.37
N PHE A 300 -29.35 25.48 -7.16
CA PHE A 300 -28.52 24.95 -8.25
C PHE A 300 -29.31 23.98 -9.14
N ILE A 301 -29.96 22.96 -8.56
CA ILE A 301 -30.73 21.95 -9.30
C ILE A 301 -31.85 22.59 -10.14
N SER A 302 -32.49 23.65 -9.64
CA SER A 302 -33.56 24.36 -10.35
C SER A 302 -33.10 25.02 -11.66
N LEU A 303 -31.80 25.32 -11.78
CA LEU A 303 -31.19 25.96 -12.95
C LEU A 303 -30.63 24.94 -13.95
N VAL A 304 -30.48 23.68 -13.56
CA VAL A 304 -29.97 22.60 -14.43
C VAL A 304 -31.13 21.91 -15.16
N ASP A 305 -30.97 21.79 -16.48
CA ASP A 305 -31.92 21.19 -17.41
C ASP A 305 -31.23 20.32 -18.49
N GLU A 306 -32.01 19.75 -19.40
CA GLU A 306 -31.51 18.88 -20.49
C GLU A 306 -30.57 19.59 -21.48
N LYS A 307 -30.62 20.92 -21.55
CA LYS A 307 -29.78 21.74 -22.45
C LYS A 307 -28.46 22.14 -21.79
N SER A 308 -28.29 21.85 -20.51
CA SER A 308 -27.13 22.25 -19.74
C SER A 308 -25.83 21.68 -20.30
N HIS A 309 -24.75 22.47 -20.21
CA HIS A 309 -23.41 22.03 -20.57
C HIS A 309 -22.96 20.86 -19.67
N ILE A 310 -22.08 20.00 -20.20
CA ILE A 310 -21.62 18.80 -19.49
C ILE A 310 -20.92 19.13 -18.17
N ASP A 311 -20.15 20.23 -18.13
CA ASP A 311 -19.49 20.68 -16.91
C ASP A 311 -20.48 21.00 -15.78
N HIS A 312 -21.70 21.47 -16.09
CA HIS A 312 -22.71 21.67 -15.03
C HIS A 312 -23.25 20.35 -14.47
N LEU A 313 -23.28 19.28 -15.28
CA LEU A 313 -23.66 17.94 -14.82
C LEU A 313 -22.54 17.29 -14.00
N GLU A 314 -21.28 17.63 -14.28
CA GLU A 314 -20.15 17.31 -13.39
C GLU A 314 -20.32 18.00 -12.04
N LEU A 315 -20.56 19.32 -12.02
CA LEU A 315 -20.81 20.07 -10.78
C LEU A 315 -22.01 19.50 -9.99
N PHE A 316 -23.07 19.09 -10.69
CA PHE A 316 -24.20 18.39 -10.06
C PHE A 316 -23.75 17.06 -9.44
N SER A 317 -22.98 16.24 -10.16
CA SER A 317 -22.44 14.97 -9.63
C SER A 317 -21.59 15.18 -8.38
N ASN A 318 -20.75 16.22 -8.37
CA ASN A 318 -19.91 16.56 -7.22
C ASN A 318 -20.73 16.97 -6.00
N LEU A 319 -21.72 17.86 -6.17
CA LEU A 319 -22.61 18.29 -5.08
C LEU A 319 -23.48 17.13 -4.57
N PHE A 320 -23.97 16.28 -5.47
CA PHE A 320 -24.74 15.09 -5.09
C PHE A 320 -23.88 14.16 -4.24
N THR A 321 -22.65 13.88 -4.68
CA THR A 321 -21.70 13.02 -3.94
C THR A 321 -21.37 13.60 -2.56
N ALA A 322 -21.07 14.90 -2.48
CA ALA A 322 -20.78 15.59 -1.22
C ALA A 322 -21.99 15.64 -0.27
N GLY A 323 -23.20 15.81 -0.81
CA GLY A 323 -24.43 15.93 -0.04
C GLY A 323 -25.03 14.61 0.42
N LYS A 324 -24.80 13.51 -0.31
CA LYS A 324 -25.48 12.21 -0.13
C LYS A 324 -25.44 11.69 1.32
N THR A 325 -24.34 11.91 2.03
CA THR A 325 -24.15 11.48 3.44
C THR A 325 -24.87 12.37 4.47
N HIS A 326 -25.44 13.49 4.06
CA HIS A 326 -26.03 14.51 4.93
C HIS A 326 -27.54 14.74 4.71
N PHE A 327 -28.13 14.02 3.76
CA PHE A 327 -29.58 13.95 3.60
C PHE A 327 -30.17 12.92 4.57
N SER A 328 -31.23 13.32 5.24
CA SER A 328 -31.89 12.54 6.30
C SER A 328 -33.03 11.66 5.77
N GLU A 329 -33.57 11.97 4.59
CA GLU A 329 -34.67 11.24 3.96
C GLU A 329 -34.19 10.55 2.68
N GLU A 330 -34.34 9.22 2.63
CA GLU A 330 -33.89 8.39 1.51
C GLU A 330 -34.66 8.73 0.21
N ASP A 331 -35.92 9.14 0.32
CA ASP A 331 -36.75 9.55 -0.81
C ASP A 331 -36.24 10.85 -1.47
N GLU A 332 -35.78 11.84 -0.69
CA GLU A 332 -35.23 13.09 -1.22
C GLU A 332 -33.94 12.84 -2.01
N ILE A 333 -33.07 11.95 -1.50
CA ILE A 333 -31.85 11.53 -2.19
C ILE A 333 -32.18 10.84 -3.51
N ASN A 334 -33.13 9.90 -3.49
CA ASN A 334 -33.51 9.13 -4.67
C ASN A 334 -34.09 10.03 -5.78
N ILE A 335 -34.90 11.03 -5.43
CA ILE A 335 -35.44 12.00 -6.42
C ILE A 335 -34.30 12.79 -7.08
N ILE A 336 -33.33 13.27 -6.30
CA ILE A 336 -32.19 14.04 -6.84
C ILE A 336 -31.31 13.15 -7.71
N LYS A 337 -31.04 11.91 -7.26
CA LYS A 337 -30.29 10.89 -8.00
C LYS A 337 -30.94 10.57 -9.34
N ASP A 338 -32.23 10.28 -9.34
CA ASP A 338 -32.97 9.93 -10.56
C ASP A 338 -32.97 11.09 -11.56
N ARG A 339 -33.07 12.33 -11.08
CA ARG A 339 -32.93 13.53 -11.93
C ARG A 339 -31.53 13.63 -12.55
N LEU A 340 -30.46 13.44 -11.76
CA LEU A 340 -29.09 13.47 -12.27
C LEU A 340 -28.87 12.38 -13.33
N TYR A 341 -29.29 11.15 -13.04
CA TYR A 341 -29.12 10.00 -13.93
C TYR A 341 -29.90 10.19 -15.23
N TYR A 342 -31.13 10.71 -15.15
CA TYR A 342 -31.92 11.08 -16.32
C TYR A 342 -31.19 12.11 -17.19
N LEU A 343 -30.66 13.19 -16.60
CA LEU A 343 -29.96 14.23 -17.34
C LEU A 343 -28.68 13.72 -18.02
N LEU A 344 -27.89 12.91 -17.32
CA LEU A 344 -26.70 12.27 -17.87
C LEU A 344 -27.08 11.31 -19.01
N GLN A 345 -28.09 10.46 -18.81
CA GLN A 345 -28.56 9.52 -19.83
C GLN A 345 -29.09 10.24 -21.07
N ASN A 346 -29.84 11.33 -20.89
CA ASN A 346 -30.32 12.14 -22.00
C ASN A 346 -29.15 12.74 -22.80
N LYS A 347 -28.11 13.23 -22.11
CA LYS A 347 -26.91 13.74 -22.77
C LYS A 347 -26.18 12.66 -23.57
N ILE A 348 -26.06 11.45 -23.03
CA ILE A 348 -25.49 10.29 -23.73
C ILE A 348 -26.28 10.01 -25.01
N ASN A 349 -27.61 9.95 -24.94
CA ASN A 349 -28.46 9.64 -26.09
C ASN A 349 -28.40 10.71 -27.19
N LEU A 350 -28.23 11.99 -26.82
CA LEU A 350 -28.16 13.10 -27.77
C LEU A 350 -26.80 13.22 -28.46
N THR A 351 -25.71 12.86 -27.77
CA THR A 351 -24.34 13.12 -28.24
C THR A 351 -23.41 11.93 -28.05
N GLU A 352 -23.87 10.71 -28.33
CA GLU A 352 -23.25 9.43 -27.95
C GLU A 352 -21.75 9.31 -28.26
N ASN A 353 -21.31 9.79 -29.43
CA ASN A 353 -19.91 9.70 -29.87
C ASN A 353 -19.11 11.01 -29.74
N SER A 354 -19.66 12.04 -29.07
CA SER A 354 -18.94 13.27 -28.79
C SER A 354 -18.18 13.17 -27.46
N THR A 355 -17.21 14.07 -27.24
CA THR A 355 -16.55 14.22 -25.93
C THR A 355 -17.55 14.40 -24.79
N SER A 356 -18.61 15.20 -25.01
CA SER A 356 -19.63 15.49 -24.00
C SER A 356 -20.54 14.29 -23.69
N GLY A 357 -20.86 13.45 -24.68
CA GLY A 357 -21.59 12.20 -24.44
C GLY A 357 -20.75 11.17 -23.69
N LEU A 358 -19.46 11.06 -24.03
CA LEU A 358 -18.53 10.17 -23.33
C LEU A 358 -18.27 10.64 -21.89
N GLN A 359 -18.11 11.95 -21.66
CA GLN A 359 -18.06 12.55 -20.31
C GLN A 359 -19.34 12.26 -19.53
N ALA A 360 -20.53 12.42 -20.14
CA ALA A 360 -21.79 12.09 -19.47
C ALA A 360 -21.87 10.61 -19.07
N LYS A 361 -21.44 9.71 -19.96
CA LYS A 361 -21.33 8.28 -19.65
C LYS A 361 -20.36 7.99 -18.52
N THR A 362 -19.25 8.73 -18.48
CA THR A 362 -18.24 8.62 -17.40
C THR A 362 -18.84 9.02 -16.06
N TYR A 363 -19.45 10.20 -15.96
CA TYR A 363 -20.05 10.67 -14.71
C TYR A 363 -21.19 9.75 -14.27
N LEU A 364 -21.99 9.21 -15.19
CA LEU A 364 -23.02 8.23 -14.86
C LEU A 364 -22.42 6.96 -14.23
N LEU A 365 -21.39 6.40 -14.87
CA LEU A 365 -20.68 5.21 -14.36
C LEU A 365 -20.01 5.48 -13.01
N LEU A 366 -19.37 6.65 -12.83
CA LEU A 366 -18.74 7.03 -11.57
C LEU A 366 -19.76 7.09 -10.42
N ASN A 367 -20.91 7.74 -10.62
CA ASN A 367 -21.95 7.78 -9.60
C ASN A 367 -22.50 6.37 -9.28
N GLN A 368 -22.70 5.52 -10.30
CA GLN A 368 -23.12 4.13 -10.10
C GLN A 368 -22.09 3.29 -9.34
N ILE A 369 -20.80 3.47 -9.64
CA ILE A 369 -19.69 2.83 -8.93
C ILE A 369 -19.70 3.28 -7.47
N MET A 370 -19.84 4.59 -7.20
CA MET A 370 -19.92 5.11 -5.84
C MET A 370 -21.11 4.51 -5.09
N ASP A 371 -22.30 4.49 -5.69
CA ASP A 371 -23.51 3.90 -5.11
C ASP A 371 -23.30 2.44 -4.70
N LYS A 372 -22.84 1.62 -5.65
CA LYS A 372 -22.61 0.20 -5.41
C LYS A 372 -21.48 -0.06 -4.42
N THR A 373 -20.41 0.73 -4.47
CA THR A 373 -19.28 0.60 -3.54
C THR A 373 -19.73 0.86 -2.10
N PHE A 374 -20.54 1.90 -1.86
CA PHE A 374 -21.11 2.17 -0.54
C PHE A 374 -22.08 1.07 -0.07
N GLN A 375 -22.78 0.43 -1.00
CA GLN A 375 -23.67 -0.70 -0.73
C GLN A 375 -22.92 -2.05 -0.63
N GLN A 376 -21.60 -2.06 -0.83
CA GLN A 376 -20.76 -3.27 -0.90
C GLN A 376 -21.22 -4.26 -1.99
N GLU A 377 -21.79 -3.74 -3.08
CA GLU A 377 -22.18 -4.52 -4.26
C GLU A 377 -21.03 -4.66 -5.25
N ASN A 378 -21.12 -5.68 -6.11
CA ASN A 378 -20.13 -5.92 -7.17
C ASN A 378 -20.14 -4.80 -8.24
N CYS A 379 -18.95 -4.24 -8.49
CA CYS A 379 -18.69 -3.14 -9.43
C CYS A 379 -17.94 -3.59 -10.71
N ASP A 380 -17.65 -4.87 -10.89
CA ASP A 380 -16.75 -5.39 -11.93
C ASP A 380 -17.17 -4.95 -13.34
N SER A 381 -18.44 -5.15 -13.68
CA SER A 381 -18.99 -4.72 -14.97
C SER A 381 -18.92 -3.21 -15.18
N LEU A 382 -19.02 -2.41 -14.10
CA LEU A 382 -18.95 -0.95 -14.19
C LEU A 382 -17.51 -0.49 -14.42
N PHE A 383 -16.51 -1.11 -13.77
CA PHE A 383 -15.09 -0.84 -14.02
C PHE A 383 -14.68 -1.19 -15.45
N GLN A 384 -15.16 -2.33 -15.97
CA GLN A 384 -14.96 -2.71 -17.37
C GLN A 384 -15.57 -1.68 -18.33
N ASN A 385 -16.84 -1.33 -18.12
CA ASN A 385 -17.54 -0.34 -18.95
C ASN A 385 -16.85 1.02 -18.93
N LEU A 386 -16.37 1.46 -17.76
CA LEU A 386 -15.62 2.71 -17.63
C LEU A 386 -14.28 2.60 -18.37
N SER A 387 -13.56 1.49 -18.22
CA SER A 387 -12.31 1.23 -18.96
C SER A 387 -12.49 1.33 -20.48
N GLU A 388 -13.59 0.81 -21.02
CA GLU A 388 -13.92 0.95 -22.44
C GLU A 388 -14.15 2.41 -22.86
N VAL A 389 -14.84 3.19 -22.02
CA VAL A 389 -15.06 4.63 -22.27
C VAL A 389 -13.72 5.37 -22.27
N ILE A 390 -12.87 5.12 -21.28
CA ILE A 390 -11.54 5.74 -21.16
C ILE A 390 -10.68 5.43 -22.39
N LYS A 391 -10.66 4.18 -22.87
CA LYS A 391 -9.94 3.77 -24.10
C LYS A 391 -10.45 4.48 -25.35
N LYS A 392 -11.75 4.75 -25.45
CA LYS A 392 -12.32 5.55 -26.56
C LYS A 392 -11.90 7.01 -26.46
N CYS A 393 -11.74 7.53 -25.24
CA CYS A 393 -11.41 8.92 -24.96
C CYS A 393 -9.92 9.28 -25.13
N SER A 394 -9.00 8.30 -25.29
CA SER A 394 -7.54 8.53 -25.30
C SER A 394 -7.10 9.70 -26.19
N ASN A 395 -7.69 9.83 -27.39
CA ASN A 395 -7.33 10.85 -28.38
C ASN A 395 -8.09 12.18 -28.23
N TYR A 396 -9.04 12.29 -27.29
CA TYR A 396 -9.83 13.50 -27.10
C TYR A 396 -9.13 14.47 -26.15
N ILE A 397 -8.75 15.64 -26.65
CA ILE A 397 -7.94 16.62 -25.89
C ILE A 397 -8.69 17.10 -24.64
N GLY A 398 -9.96 17.46 -24.77
CA GLY A 398 -10.77 18.04 -23.69
C GLY A 398 -11.36 17.05 -22.68
N TYR A 399 -10.96 15.78 -22.70
CA TYR A 399 -11.47 14.79 -21.74
C TYR A 399 -10.71 14.86 -20.40
N PRO A 400 -11.40 14.90 -19.24
CA PRO A 400 -10.81 15.25 -17.95
C PRO A 400 -10.19 14.04 -17.22
N PHE A 401 -9.17 13.42 -17.80
CA PHE A 401 -8.52 12.21 -17.24
C PHE A 401 -8.04 12.38 -15.80
N GLU A 402 -7.46 13.54 -15.46
CA GLU A 402 -6.94 13.82 -14.12
C GLU A 402 -8.06 13.82 -13.07
N SER A 403 -9.16 14.55 -13.31
CA SER A 403 -10.33 14.58 -12.43
C SER A 403 -10.92 13.20 -12.19
N ILE A 404 -10.99 12.38 -13.25
CA ILE A 404 -11.51 11.01 -13.18
C ILE A 404 -10.59 10.11 -12.37
N LEU A 405 -9.27 10.19 -12.57
CA LEU A 405 -8.31 9.42 -11.79
C LEU A 405 -8.39 9.79 -10.31
N GLU A 406 -8.45 11.09 -9.99
CA GLU A 406 -8.60 11.56 -8.60
C GLU A 406 -9.88 11.02 -7.97
N SER A 407 -10.99 10.95 -8.71
CA SER A 407 -12.24 10.35 -8.24
C SER A 407 -12.11 8.85 -7.98
N ILE A 408 -11.44 8.12 -8.88
CA ILE A 408 -11.22 6.67 -8.76
C ILE A 408 -10.29 6.33 -7.59
N LYS A 409 -9.28 7.16 -7.30
CA LYS A 409 -8.37 6.96 -6.16
C LYS A 409 -9.09 6.92 -4.82
N VAL A 410 -10.15 7.72 -4.65
CA VAL A 410 -10.90 7.84 -3.38
C VAL A 410 -11.48 6.50 -2.93
N ILE A 411 -11.90 5.64 -3.87
CA ILE A 411 -12.48 4.32 -3.56
C ILE A 411 -11.45 3.18 -3.60
N GLY A 412 -10.18 3.47 -3.87
CA GLY A 412 -9.16 2.44 -4.11
C GLY A 412 -8.90 1.51 -2.93
N GLU A 413 -9.02 2.02 -1.71
CA GLU A 413 -8.87 1.23 -0.47
C GLU A 413 -9.98 0.18 -0.32
N LEU A 414 -11.22 0.51 -0.75
CA LEU A 414 -12.37 -0.40 -0.69
C LEU A 414 -12.30 -1.50 -1.76
N HIS A 415 -11.49 -1.30 -2.80
CA HIS A 415 -11.28 -2.22 -3.92
C HIS A 415 -9.81 -2.67 -3.99
N SER A 416 -9.21 -2.94 -2.83
CA SER A 416 -7.80 -3.34 -2.73
C SER A 416 -7.51 -4.66 -3.42
N ASP A 417 -8.45 -5.61 -3.50
CA ASP A 417 -8.28 -6.93 -4.15
C ASP A 417 -9.15 -7.11 -5.42
N ASN A 418 -9.42 -6.02 -6.16
CA ASN A 418 -10.25 -6.08 -7.37
C ASN A 418 -9.42 -5.87 -8.65
N SER A 419 -9.27 -6.94 -9.44
CA SER A 419 -8.51 -6.91 -10.70
C SER A 419 -9.09 -5.99 -11.78
N TYR A 420 -10.41 -5.82 -11.85
CA TYR A 420 -11.06 -4.91 -12.81
C TYR A 420 -10.85 -3.44 -12.44
N TYR A 421 -10.83 -3.14 -11.14
CA TYR A 421 -10.43 -1.82 -10.64
C TYR A 421 -8.97 -1.54 -11.01
N ASP A 422 -8.07 -2.49 -10.78
CA ASP A 422 -6.65 -2.38 -11.10
C ASP A 422 -6.39 -2.14 -12.59
N ASP A 423 -7.11 -2.84 -13.46
CA ASP A 423 -7.05 -2.63 -14.92
C ASP A 423 -7.52 -1.21 -15.31
N LEU A 424 -8.62 -0.72 -14.72
CA LEU A 424 -9.10 0.65 -14.93
C LEU A 424 -8.05 1.68 -14.45
N TYR A 425 -7.48 1.46 -13.27
CA TYR A 425 -6.46 2.32 -12.67
C TYR A 425 -5.23 2.42 -13.56
N ASP A 426 -4.71 1.27 -14.03
CA ASP A 426 -3.58 1.19 -14.95
C ASP A 426 -3.84 1.96 -16.25
N ILE A 427 -5.03 1.82 -16.84
CA ILE A 427 -5.41 2.55 -18.05
C ILE A 427 -5.40 4.06 -17.80
N LEU A 428 -6.04 4.51 -16.70
CA LEU A 428 -6.11 5.94 -16.36
C LEU A 428 -4.72 6.55 -16.13
N VAL A 429 -3.86 5.87 -15.38
CA VAL A 429 -2.49 6.33 -15.13
C VAL A 429 -1.67 6.38 -16.41
N ASN A 430 -1.75 5.35 -17.26
CA ASN A 430 -1.05 5.33 -18.55
C ASN A 430 -1.54 6.42 -19.52
N GLU A 431 -2.83 6.75 -19.52
CA GLU A 431 -3.35 7.88 -20.30
C GLU A 431 -2.91 9.24 -19.72
N GLN A 432 -2.78 9.35 -18.40
CA GLN A 432 -2.24 10.54 -17.74
C GLN A 432 -0.74 10.70 -18.05
N GLU A 433 0.04 9.62 -18.08
CA GLU A 433 1.48 9.64 -18.40
C GLU A 433 1.76 10.34 -19.73
N LYS A 434 0.97 10.01 -20.76
CA LYS A 434 1.07 10.58 -22.11
C LYS A 434 0.81 12.09 -22.13
N ARG A 435 0.14 12.63 -21.11
CA ARG A 435 -0.34 14.02 -21.04
C ARG A 435 0.44 14.88 -20.06
N THR A 436 0.90 14.32 -18.94
CA THR A 436 1.60 15.08 -17.89
C THR A 436 3.08 14.70 -17.83
N SER A 437 3.43 13.59 -17.20
CA SER A 437 4.79 13.09 -17.08
C SER A 437 4.86 11.65 -16.55
N ALA A 438 6.00 11.00 -16.78
CA ALA A 438 6.35 9.74 -16.14
C ALA A 438 6.38 9.85 -14.61
N ILE A 439 6.87 10.96 -14.05
CA ILE A 439 6.98 11.17 -12.59
C ILE A 439 5.60 11.15 -11.94
N SER A 440 4.63 11.86 -12.53
CA SER A 440 3.23 11.86 -12.04
C SER A 440 2.66 10.44 -11.99
N SER A 441 2.91 9.66 -13.03
CA SER A 441 2.43 8.28 -13.15
C SER A 441 3.11 7.36 -12.15
N GLY A 442 4.42 7.51 -11.96
CA GLY A 442 5.17 6.85 -10.91
C GLY A 442 4.60 7.11 -9.51
N ARG A 443 4.24 8.36 -9.19
CA ARG A 443 3.59 8.71 -7.90
C ARG A 443 2.21 8.07 -7.74
N ASN A 444 1.42 8.00 -8.81
CA ASN A 444 0.13 7.29 -8.79
C ASN A 444 0.31 5.79 -8.51
N PHE A 445 1.25 5.13 -9.19
CA PHE A 445 1.54 3.72 -8.93
C PHE A 445 2.09 3.48 -7.53
N LEU A 446 2.90 4.39 -6.99
CA LEU A 446 3.35 4.35 -5.60
C LEU A 446 2.18 4.46 -4.61
N GLN A 447 1.23 5.35 -4.87
CA GLN A 447 0.01 5.46 -4.07
C GLN A 447 -0.81 4.17 -4.12
N ARG A 448 -0.97 3.55 -5.30
CA ARG A 448 -1.68 2.27 -5.42
C ARG A 448 -0.93 1.14 -4.70
N ALA A 449 0.39 1.10 -4.79
CA ALA A 449 1.22 0.16 -4.04
C ALA A 449 1.03 0.30 -2.54
N PHE A 450 0.92 1.53 -2.02
CA PHE A 450 0.66 1.76 -0.60
C PHE A 450 -0.70 1.19 -0.15
N GLN A 451 -1.75 1.39 -0.95
CA GLN A 451 -3.08 0.80 -0.67
C GLN A 451 -3.03 -0.74 -0.62
N LYS A 452 -2.30 -1.37 -1.56
CA LYS A 452 -2.09 -2.82 -1.60
C LYS A 452 -1.27 -3.31 -0.40
N TYR A 453 -0.24 -2.54 -0.01
CA TYR A 453 0.63 -2.87 1.13
C TYR A 453 -0.13 -2.87 2.45
N GLU A 454 -0.96 -1.85 2.69
CA GLU A 454 -1.83 -1.76 3.87
C GLU A 454 -2.85 -2.91 3.91
N ALA A 455 -3.34 -3.34 2.74
CA ALA A 455 -4.19 -4.52 2.59
C ALA A 455 -3.44 -5.87 2.70
N LYS A 456 -2.12 -5.86 2.94
CA LYS A 456 -1.24 -7.05 3.01
C LYS A 456 -1.18 -7.89 1.72
N LEU A 457 -1.44 -7.27 0.57
CA LEU A 457 -1.30 -7.86 -0.76
C LEU A 457 0.11 -7.56 -1.30
N TYR A 458 1.11 -8.27 -0.77
CA TYR A 458 2.52 -7.98 -0.99
C TYR A 458 2.99 -8.31 -2.42
N GLY A 459 2.44 -9.35 -3.04
CA GLY A 459 2.70 -9.70 -4.44
C GLY A 459 2.24 -8.59 -5.38
N ASP A 460 1.01 -8.11 -5.22
CA ASP A 460 0.49 -6.96 -5.97
C ASP A 460 1.24 -5.66 -5.68
N THR A 461 1.65 -5.47 -4.41
CA THR A 461 2.48 -4.33 -4.03
C THR A 461 3.78 -4.30 -4.84
N ILE A 462 4.45 -5.44 -5.00
CA ILE A 462 5.68 -5.56 -5.81
C ILE A 462 5.44 -5.19 -7.27
N ILE A 463 4.28 -5.56 -7.85
CA ILE A 463 3.91 -5.19 -9.22
C ILE A 463 3.84 -3.66 -9.35
N TYR A 464 3.10 -2.99 -8.47
CA TYR A 464 2.91 -1.54 -8.55
C TYR A 464 4.16 -0.73 -8.19
N LEU A 465 4.98 -1.22 -7.25
CA LEU A 465 6.29 -0.63 -6.98
C LEU A 465 7.23 -0.80 -8.18
N GLY A 466 7.15 -1.93 -8.89
CA GLY A 466 7.91 -2.16 -10.12
C GLY A 466 7.59 -1.15 -11.22
N LYS A 467 6.31 -0.85 -11.46
CA LYS A 467 5.86 0.20 -12.40
C LYS A 467 6.25 1.62 -11.98
N SER A 468 6.57 1.82 -10.70
CA SER A 468 6.88 3.13 -10.13
C SER A 468 8.39 3.44 -10.16
N ILE A 469 9.23 2.42 -9.89
CA ILE A 469 10.64 2.60 -9.54
C ILE A 469 11.45 3.36 -10.59
N VAL A 470 11.35 2.98 -11.87
CA VAL A 470 12.10 3.64 -12.95
C VAL A 470 11.53 5.04 -13.20
N LYS A 471 10.21 5.19 -13.16
CA LYS A 471 9.51 6.47 -13.41
C LYS A 471 9.86 7.54 -12.37
N ILE A 472 10.17 7.13 -11.13
CA ILE A 472 10.56 8.02 -10.02
C ILE A 472 12.09 8.19 -9.90
N SER A 473 12.92 7.28 -10.45
CA SER A 473 14.39 7.18 -10.24
C SER A 473 15.30 8.39 -10.57
N ARG A 474 14.77 9.57 -10.85
CA ARG A 474 15.53 10.81 -11.05
C ARG A 474 15.96 11.43 -9.71
N ASN A 475 17.11 12.13 -9.71
CA ASN A 475 17.69 12.77 -8.50
C ASN A 475 16.72 13.68 -7.75
N GLU A 476 15.77 14.31 -8.43
CA GLU A 476 14.78 15.22 -7.83
C GLU A 476 13.76 14.50 -6.93
N ASN A 477 13.63 13.17 -7.03
CA ASN A 477 12.67 12.35 -6.28
C ASN A 477 13.36 11.26 -5.43
N GLU A 478 14.56 11.56 -4.90
CA GLU A 478 15.37 10.60 -4.12
C GLU A 478 14.60 10.06 -2.90
N PHE A 479 13.77 10.88 -2.26
CA PHE A 479 12.93 10.46 -1.13
C PHE A 479 11.88 9.43 -1.54
N GLU A 480 11.14 9.66 -2.63
CA GLU A 480 10.16 8.70 -3.12
C GLU A 480 10.82 7.39 -3.58
N LEU A 481 12.00 7.46 -4.19
CA LEU A 481 12.77 6.26 -4.58
C LEU A 481 13.16 5.43 -3.34
N ILE A 482 13.63 6.08 -2.26
CA ILE A 482 13.93 5.40 -1.00
C ILE A 482 12.66 4.72 -0.44
N LEU A 483 11.50 5.40 -0.49
CA LEU A 483 10.24 4.82 -0.03
C LEU A 483 9.87 3.57 -0.84
N VAL A 484 9.99 3.63 -2.18
CA VAL A 484 9.77 2.49 -3.07
C VAL A 484 10.68 1.31 -2.69
N LEU A 485 11.98 1.56 -2.52
CA LEU A 485 12.96 0.52 -2.20
C LEU A 485 12.71 -0.11 -0.82
N ARG A 486 12.35 0.70 0.17
CA ARG A 486 12.00 0.20 1.50
C ARG A 486 10.71 -0.64 1.49
N LEU A 487 9.68 -0.20 0.76
CA LEU A 487 8.44 -0.97 0.59
C LEU A 487 8.67 -2.27 -0.19
N LEU A 488 9.52 -2.25 -1.22
CA LEU A 488 9.95 -3.47 -1.94
C LEU A 488 10.65 -4.43 -0.97
N GLY A 489 11.62 -3.93 -0.20
CA GLY A 489 12.35 -4.70 0.81
C GLY A 489 11.42 -5.41 1.79
N ASN A 490 10.46 -4.68 2.35
CA ASN A 490 9.47 -5.24 3.26
C ASN A 490 8.50 -6.22 2.57
N SER A 491 8.03 -5.92 1.36
CA SER A 491 7.12 -6.80 0.61
C SER A 491 7.79 -8.12 0.25
N TYR A 492 9.02 -8.08 -0.27
CA TYR A 492 9.82 -9.27 -0.57
C TYR A 492 10.05 -10.13 0.68
N ARG A 493 10.43 -9.52 1.82
CA ARG A 493 10.57 -10.24 3.09
C ARG A 493 9.27 -10.94 3.48
N ASN A 494 8.15 -10.23 3.38
CA ASN A 494 6.86 -10.76 3.79
C ASN A 494 6.42 -11.94 2.90
N ILE A 495 6.84 -12.06 1.64
CA ILE A 495 6.57 -13.25 0.79
C ILE A 495 7.68 -14.31 0.83
N GLY A 496 8.71 -14.13 1.65
CA GLY A 496 9.78 -15.10 1.90
C GLY A 496 11.01 -14.99 0.98
N LEU A 497 11.18 -13.86 0.28
CA LEU A 497 12.25 -13.62 -0.71
C LEU A 497 13.31 -12.66 -0.13
N LEU A 498 14.24 -13.20 0.65
CA LEU A 498 15.16 -12.37 1.45
C LEU A 498 16.34 -11.77 0.67
N TRP A 499 16.77 -12.38 -0.44
CA TRP A 499 17.86 -11.85 -1.26
C TRP A 499 17.41 -10.59 -2.02
N ALA A 500 16.22 -10.61 -2.62
CA ALA A 500 15.60 -9.44 -3.21
C ALA A 500 15.28 -8.38 -2.15
N ALA A 501 14.81 -8.80 -0.97
CA ALA A 501 14.56 -7.89 0.15
C ALA A 501 15.84 -7.14 0.57
N ASN A 502 16.93 -7.87 0.78
CA ASN A 502 18.22 -7.30 1.14
C ASN A 502 18.77 -6.36 0.08
N ASN A 503 18.71 -6.74 -1.20
CA ASN A 503 19.15 -5.87 -2.27
C ASN A 503 18.40 -4.53 -2.28
N ALA A 504 17.07 -4.55 -2.12
CA ALA A 504 16.26 -3.35 -2.06
C ALA A 504 16.59 -2.48 -0.84
N LEU A 505 16.74 -3.09 0.35
CA LEU A 505 17.09 -2.37 1.58
C LEU A 505 18.51 -1.81 1.58
N ILE A 506 19.49 -2.54 1.02
CA ILE A 506 20.87 -2.06 0.81
C ILE A 506 20.84 -0.84 -0.11
N SER A 507 20.06 -0.90 -1.19
CA SER A 507 19.89 0.22 -2.12
C SER A 507 19.26 1.43 -1.41
N ALA A 508 18.21 1.22 -0.61
CA ALA A 508 17.58 2.29 0.17
C ALA A 508 18.54 2.91 1.18
N PHE A 509 19.32 2.07 1.88
CA PHE A 509 20.29 2.51 2.88
C PHE A 509 21.41 3.33 2.25
N ALA A 510 21.99 2.87 1.15
CA ALA A 510 23.06 3.57 0.43
C ALA A 510 22.64 4.98 -0.03
N LEU A 511 21.41 5.12 -0.56
CA LEU A 511 20.85 6.43 -0.90
C LEU A 511 20.67 7.32 0.34
N TYR A 512 20.27 6.74 1.47
CA TYR A 512 20.08 7.49 2.71
C TYR A 512 21.39 8.04 3.29
N ILE A 513 22.44 7.21 3.34
CA ILE A 513 23.74 7.58 3.93
C ILE A 513 24.53 8.54 3.04
N LYS A 514 24.17 8.73 1.77
CA LYS A 514 24.77 9.74 0.90
C LYS A 514 24.73 11.15 1.52
N ASN A 515 23.66 11.50 2.24
CA ASN A 515 23.56 12.77 2.97
C ASN A 515 24.59 12.88 4.11
N TRP A 516 24.98 11.76 4.71
CA TRP A 516 26.02 11.74 5.73
C TRP A 516 27.38 12.13 5.13
N TYR A 517 27.77 11.53 4.01
CA TYR A 517 29.03 11.85 3.34
C TYR A 517 29.05 13.27 2.74
N THR A 518 27.92 13.76 2.25
CA THR A 518 27.86 15.06 1.55
C THR A 518 27.56 16.25 2.46
N LYS A 519 26.74 16.07 3.51
CA LYS A 519 26.26 17.15 4.39
C LYS A 519 26.66 16.95 5.86
N GLY A 520 27.22 15.80 6.23
CA GLY A 520 27.56 15.47 7.62
C GLY A 520 26.35 15.17 8.51
N VAL A 521 25.17 14.93 7.93
CA VAL A 521 23.91 14.69 8.66
C VAL A 521 23.43 13.27 8.39
N ILE A 522 23.18 12.51 9.47
CA ILE A 522 22.53 11.20 9.43
C ILE A 522 21.08 11.38 9.89
N ASP A 523 20.13 10.94 9.09
CA ASP A 523 18.72 10.89 9.50
C ASP A 523 18.38 9.51 10.05
N VAL A 524 17.54 9.51 11.10
CA VAL A 524 17.12 8.35 11.89
C VAL A 524 16.54 7.20 11.05
N LYS A 525 15.99 7.51 9.87
CA LYS A 525 15.49 6.48 8.95
C LYS A 525 16.59 5.53 8.47
N ALA A 526 17.86 5.97 8.37
CA ALA A 526 18.98 5.08 8.07
C ALA A 526 19.13 3.98 9.14
N TYR A 527 18.98 4.34 10.41
CA TYR A 527 19.02 3.40 11.53
C TYR A 527 17.92 2.33 11.41
N PHE A 528 16.68 2.73 11.09
CA PHE A 528 15.58 1.78 10.91
C PHE A 528 15.76 0.86 9.71
N ILE A 529 16.34 1.35 8.61
CA ILE A 529 16.66 0.50 7.45
C ILE A 529 17.78 -0.50 7.82
N ALA A 530 18.80 -0.09 8.60
CA ALA A 530 19.84 -1.00 9.08
C ALA A 530 19.27 -2.10 9.99
N ILE A 531 18.28 -1.77 10.83
CA ILE A 531 17.50 -2.74 11.61
C ILE A 531 16.75 -3.72 10.70
N GLU A 532 16.07 -3.23 9.67
CA GLU A 532 15.36 -4.07 8.70
C GLU A 532 16.31 -5.05 7.98
N LEU A 533 17.53 -4.61 7.66
CA LEU A 533 18.61 -5.46 7.13
C LEU A 533 19.06 -6.52 8.14
N CYS A 534 19.26 -6.13 9.41
CA CYS A 534 19.63 -7.05 10.47
C CYS A 534 18.58 -8.17 10.64
N LYS A 535 17.29 -7.80 10.61
CA LYS A 535 16.18 -8.78 10.65
C LYS A 535 16.31 -9.80 9.52
N ASN A 536 16.57 -9.37 8.28
CA ASN A 536 16.74 -10.28 7.16
C ASN A 536 17.97 -11.19 7.31
N GLU A 537 19.11 -10.63 7.74
CA GLU A 537 20.32 -11.42 7.94
C GLU A 537 20.18 -12.43 9.09
N ILE A 538 19.38 -12.14 10.11
CA ILE A 538 19.08 -13.09 11.19
C ILE A 538 18.31 -14.29 10.63
N LEU A 539 17.43 -14.08 9.65
CA LEU A 539 16.68 -15.15 8.99
C LEU A 539 17.54 -15.94 7.99
N LEU A 540 18.45 -15.26 7.25
CA LEU A 540 19.40 -15.86 6.31
C LEU A 540 20.52 -16.65 7.00
N GLY A 541 21.06 -16.09 8.08
CA GLY A 541 22.06 -16.71 8.93
C GLY A 541 23.51 -16.50 8.58
N ARG A 542 23.85 -15.45 7.82
CA ARG A 542 25.23 -15.20 7.38
C ARG A 542 25.98 -14.41 8.46
N ILE A 543 26.79 -15.12 9.25
CA ILE A 543 27.42 -14.56 10.45
C ILE A 543 28.30 -13.33 10.15
N PRO A 544 29.19 -13.34 9.14
CA PRO A 544 30.02 -12.14 8.87
C PRO A 544 29.19 -10.90 8.52
N GLN A 545 28.11 -11.06 7.74
CA GLN A 545 27.21 -9.96 7.35
C GLN A 545 26.42 -9.46 8.56
N LEU A 546 25.96 -10.35 9.44
CA LEU A 546 25.35 -9.99 10.72
C LEU A 546 26.28 -9.11 11.56
N LEU A 547 27.56 -9.49 11.67
CA LEU A 547 28.56 -8.71 12.40
C LEU A 547 28.76 -7.32 11.77
N SER A 548 28.84 -7.24 10.43
CA SER A 548 28.97 -5.96 9.72
C SER A 548 27.78 -5.03 9.97
N ILE A 549 26.55 -5.55 9.87
CA ILE A 549 25.33 -4.75 10.05
C ILE A 549 25.14 -4.38 11.53
N TYR A 550 25.48 -5.26 12.46
CA TYR A 550 25.41 -4.94 13.89
C TYR A 550 26.39 -3.82 14.27
N GLU A 551 27.63 -3.87 13.76
CA GLU A 551 28.60 -2.79 13.93
C GLU A 551 28.07 -1.47 13.34
N LEU A 552 27.46 -1.51 12.16
CA LEU A 552 26.81 -0.36 11.53
C LEU A 552 25.68 0.21 12.40
N ILE A 553 24.80 -0.64 12.94
CA ILE A 553 23.71 -0.22 13.84
C ILE A 553 24.26 0.49 15.09
N LYS A 554 25.35 -0.02 15.68
CA LYS A 554 25.99 0.63 16.84
C LYS A 554 26.56 1.99 16.48
N VAL A 555 27.25 2.12 15.34
CA VAL A 555 27.75 3.41 14.86
C VAL A 555 26.60 4.41 14.67
N LEU A 556 25.51 3.98 14.03
CA LEU A 556 24.33 4.82 13.82
C LEU A 556 23.64 5.20 15.14
N LYS A 557 23.62 4.31 16.15
CA LYS A 557 23.07 4.58 17.49
C LYS A 557 23.85 5.67 18.22
N ILE A 558 25.18 5.73 18.10
CA ILE A 558 26.00 6.80 18.71
C ILE A 558 25.61 8.16 18.13
N HIS A 559 25.39 8.22 16.81
CA HIS A 559 24.92 9.44 16.15
C HIS A 559 23.43 9.77 16.45
N LYS A 560 22.70 8.87 17.13
CA LYS A 560 21.28 8.97 17.45
C LYS A 560 20.99 9.57 18.84
N GLU A 561 21.98 9.82 19.71
CA GLU A 561 21.73 10.46 21.04
C GLU A 561 21.02 11.84 20.96
N GLN A 562 20.87 12.42 19.76
CA GLN A 562 20.10 13.63 19.50
C GLN A 562 18.65 13.41 18.99
N ILE A 563 18.17 12.17 18.82
CA ILE A 563 16.91 11.85 18.13
C ILE A 563 16.04 10.86 18.93
N GLY A 564 15.23 11.39 19.86
CA GLY A 564 14.03 10.75 20.43
C GLY A 564 14.18 9.42 21.19
N GLU A 565 13.06 8.93 21.75
CA GLU A 565 12.98 7.59 22.37
C GLU A 565 12.88 6.50 21.29
N ILE A 566 13.66 5.43 21.47
CA ILE A 566 13.62 4.19 20.67
C ILE A 566 12.83 3.18 21.48
N SER A 567 11.97 2.39 20.85
CA SER A 567 11.32 1.27 21.54
C SER A 567 12.34 0.18 21.88
N GLU A 568 12.09 -0.56 22.96
CA GLU A 568 13.01 -1.63 23.42
C GLU A 568 13.22 -2.73 22.37
N ASP A 569 12.20 -3.04 21.57
CA ASP A 569 12.21 -4.03 20.49
C ASP A 569 12.96 -3.57 19.21
N GLU A 570 13.39 -2.32 19.18
CA GLU A 570 14.25 -1.75 18.14
C GLU A 570 15.66 -1.47 18.64
N SER A 571 16.00 -1.87 19.87
CA SER A 571 17.33 -1.70 20.44
C SER A 571 18.34 -2.70 19.86
N PRO A 572 19.64 -2.34 19.73
CA PRO A 572 20.67 -3.30 19.34
C PRO A 572 20.74 -4.51 20.27
N GLU A 573 20.52 -4.29 21.57
CA GLU A 573 20.52 -5.32 22.60
C GLU A 573 19.44 -6.40 22.33
N PHE A 574 18.25 -5.99 21.86
CA PHE A 574 17.20 -6.91 21.43
C PHE A 574 17.63 -7.77 20.23
N PHE A 575 18.26 -7.17 19.21
CA PHE A 575 18.77 -7.92 18.06
C PHE A 575 19.92 -8.85 18.42
N GLU A 576 20.76 -8.46 19.39
CA GLU A 576 21.81 -9.31 19.92
C GLU A 576 21.26 -10.59 20.55
N MET A 577 20.16 -10.48 21.31
CA MET A 577 19.46 -11.65 21.87
C MET A 577 18.88 -12.56 20.77
N ALA A 578 18.39 -11.99 19.67
CA ALA A 578 17.93 -12.76 18.51
C ALA A 578 19.10 -13.50 17.81
N ILE A 579 20.29 -12.88 17.73
CA ILE A 579 21.50 -13.52 17.23
C ILE A 579 21.97 -14.63 18.18
N ALA A 580 21.91 -14.41 19.49
CA ALA A 580 22.21 -15.43 20.50
C ALA A 580 21.28 -16.64 20.38
N ASN A 581 19.96 -16.42 20.21
CA ASN A 581 18.99 -17.47 19.92
C ASN A 581 19.41 -18.27 18.68
N ARG A 582 19.88 -17.60 17.62
CA ARG A 582 20.35 -18.27 16.41
C ARG A 582 21.56 -19.17 16.66
N PHE A 583 22.54 -18.73 17.46
CA PHE A 583 23.68 -19.58 17.83
C PHE A 583 23.25 -20.80 18.66
N LEU A 584 22.34 -20.63 19.61
CA LEU A 584 21.80 -21.75 20.40
C LEU A 584 21.05 -22.80 19.56
N ASN A 585 20.50 -22.39 18.42
CA ASN A 585 19.81 -23.24 17.45
C ASN A 585 20.73 -23.72 16.30
N SER A 586 22.02 -23.41 16.33
CA SER A 586 22.96 -23.79 15.28
C SER A 586 23.51 -25.21 15.45
N GLU A 587 23.84 -25.85 14.34
CA GLU A 587 24.59 -27.12 14.34
C GLU A 587 26.06 -26.87 14.71
N TYR A 588 26.73 -27.92 15.20
CA TYR A 588 28.14 -27.82 15.55
C TYR A 588 29.00 -27.48 14.32
N SER A 589 29.84 -26.45 14.47
CA SER A 589 30.88 -26.07 13.52
C SER A 589 32.17 -25.73 14.26
N LEU A 590 33.32 -26.03 13.64
CA LEU A 590 34.64 -25.62 14.14
C LEU A 590 34.79 -24.09 14.20
N ASP A 591 34.02 -23.36 13.39
CA ASP A 591 34.05 -21.89 13.36
C ASP A 591 33.51 -21.26 14.65
N LEU A 592 32.60 -21.95 15.36
CA LEU A 592 32.08 -21.50 16.65
C LEU A 592 33.21 -21.28 17.68
N CYS A 593 34.27 -22.09 17.62
CA CYS A 593 35.40 -21.99 18.55
C CYS A 593 36.14 -20.65 18.47
N LYS A 594 36.01 -19.90 17.37
CA LYS A 594 36.71 -18.62 17.13
C LYS A 594 35.87 -17.39 17.44
N LEU A 595 34.56 -17.55 17.65
CA LEU A 595 33.62 -16.44 17.76
C LEU A 595 33.53 -15.74 19.13
N PRO A 596 33.72 -16.39 20.31
CA PRO A 596 33.46 -15.74 21.60
C PRO A 596 34.19 -14.41 21.80
N ASP A 597 35.49 -14.35 21.50
CA ASP A 597 36.28 -13.12 21.66
C ASP A 597 35.94 -12.06 20.60
N ILE A 598 35.58 -12.48 19.38
CA ILE A 598 35.11 -11.55 18.33
C ILE A 598 33.82 -10.86 18.80
N LEU A 599 32.88 -11.63 19.35
CA LEU A 599 31.59 -11.13 19.84
C LEU A 599 31.78 -10.22 21.06
N ASN A 600 32.61 -10.61 22.02
CA ASN A 600 32.94 -9.76 23.17
C ASN A 600 33.59 -8.43 22.74
N ALA A 601 34.49 -8.45 21.76
CA ALA A 601 35.10 -7.23 21.22
C ALA A 601 34.11 -6.30 20.52
N LYS A 602 32.92 -6.80 20.15
CA LYS A 602 31.81 -6.02 19.57
C LYS A 602 30.70 -5.74 20.58
N GLU A 603 30.94 -6.08 21.85
CA GLU A 603 29.98 -5.98 22.95
C GLU A 603 28.66 -6.69 22.56
N MET A 604 28.81 -7.95 22.15
CA MET A 604 27.74 -8.92 21.91
C MET A 604 27.83 -10.06 22.93
N TRP A 605 27.69 -9.71 24.22
CA TRP A 605 27.90 -10.59 25.36
C TRP A 605 26.93 -11.78 25.40
N PHE A 606 25.64 -11.59 25.14
CA PHE A 606 24.65 -12.68 25.13
C PHE A 606 24.96 -13.70 24.03
N SER A 607 25.44 -13.23 22.88
CA SER A 607 25.85 -14.11 21.78
C SER A 607 27.14 -14.86 22.12
N ALA A 608 28.09 -14.22 22.79
CA ALA A 608 29.32 -14.87 23.25
C ALA A 608 29.01 -15.96 24.30
N ASP A 609 28.18 -15.65 25.29
CA ASP A 609 27.73 -16.59 26.31
C ASP A 609 26.97 -17.78 25.71
N ALA A 610 26.09 -17.54 24.73
CA ALA A 610 25.38 -18.59 24.01
C ALA A 610 26.35 -19.58 23.34
N ILE A 611 27.41 -19.08 22.69
CA ILE A 611 28.43 -19.93 22.06
C ILE A 611 29.28 -20.65 23.12
N LEU A 612 29.72 -19.97 24.18
CA LEU A 612 30.47 -20.58 25.27
C LEU A 612 29.66 -21.72 25.92
N TYR A 613 28.36 -21.53 26.10
CA TYR A 613 27.45 -22.53 26.65
C TYR A 613 27.37 -23.78 25.77
N ILE A 614 27.07 -23.65 24.47
CA ILE A 614 26.98 -24.81 23.55
C ILE A 614 28.33 -25.52 23.37
N LEU A 615 29.46 -24.83 23.60
CA LEU A 615 30.80 -25.40 23.61
C LEU A 615 31.20 -26.06 24.94
N GLY A 616 30.41 -25.86 26.02
CA GLY A 616 30.59 -26.48 27.33
C GLY A 616 31.46 -25.68 28.32
N TYR A 617 31.50 -24.35 28.19
CA TYR A 617 32.27 -23.44 29.04
C TYR A 617 31.40 -22.71 30.09
N ASN A 618 30.53 -23.44 30.81
CA ASN A 618 29.68 -22.87 31.85
C ASN A 618 30.48 -22.15 32.95
N ASP A 619 31.66 -22.67 33.27
CA ASP A 619 32.60 -22.10 34.23
C ASP A 619 32.92 -20.64 33.90
N LEU A 620 33.22 -20.35 32.64
CA LEU A 620 33.58 -19.01 32.19
C LEU A 620 32.40 -18.02 32.19
N ILE A 621 31.16 -18.52 32.10
CA ILE A 621 29.95 -17.69 32.13
C ILE A 621 29.57 -17.37 33.57
N LEU A 622 29.58 -18.38 34.45
CA LEU A 622 29.21 -18.22 35.87
C LEU A 622 30.21 -17.38 36.67
N ASP A 623 31.46 -17.29 36.21
CA ASP A 623 32.50 -16.43 36.80
C ASP A 623 32.28 -14.92 36.51
N GLN A 624 31.38 -14.56 35.58
CA GLN A 624 31.05 -13.16 35.26
C GLN A 624 30.16 -12.52 36.34
N GLU A 625 30.26 -11.20 36.54
CA GLU A 625 29.55 -10.49 37.63
C GLU A 625 28.02 -10.58 37.47
N GLU A 626 27.52 -10.60 36.24
CA GLU A 626 26.11 -10.68 35.85
C GLU A 626 25.43 -11.99 36.26
N TYR A 627 26.21 -13.05 36.45
CA TYR A 627 25.76 -14.39 36.83
C TYR A 627 26.16 -14.78 38.26
N ASN A 628 26.73 -13.86 39.04
CA ASN A 628 27.22 -14.14 40.38
C ASN A 628 26.12 -14.75 41.28
N GLY A 629 26.44 -15.90 41.89
CA GLY A 629 25.52 -16.65 42.75
C GLY A 629 24.50 -17.54 42.02
N ARG A 630 24.51 -17.58 40.68
CA ARG A 630 23.66 -18.50 39.90
C ARG A 630 24.28 -19.90 39.81
N SER A 631 23.42 -20.91 39.72
CA SER A 631 23.79 -22.31 39.53
C SER A 631 23.83 -22.70 38.04
N ASP A 632 24.53 -23.81 37.72
CA ASP A 632 24.49 -24.43 36.39
C ASP A 632 23.05 -24.73 35.90
N GLU A 633 22.15 -25.08 36.82
CA GLU A 633 20.74 -25.37 36.51
C GLU A 633 19.97 -24.11 36.10
N GLU A 634 20.22 -22.98 36.78
CA GLU A 634 19.64 -21.69 36.41
C GLU A 634 20.17 -21.18 35.07
N LEU A 635 21.47 -21.35 34.80
CA LEU A 635 22.07 -21.01 33.50
C LEU A 635 21.46 -21.85 32.38
N LYS A 636 21.33 -23.18 32.59
CA LYS A 636 20.66 -24.08 31.65
C LYS A 636 19.22 -23.65 31.37
N ASN A 637 18.46 -23.29 32.41
CA ASN A 637 17.08 -22.83 32.26
C ASN A 637 17.00 -21.52 31.47
N TYR A 638 17.91 -20.57 31.73
CA TYR A 638 18.01 -19.32 30.97
C TYR A 638 18.30 -19.57 29.48
N MET A 639 19.35 -20.35 29.16
CA MET A 639 19.71 -20.67 27.78
C MET A 639 18.60 -21.43 27.06
N THR A 640 17.93 -22.36 27.74
CA THR A 640 16.78 -23.10 27.19
C THR A 640 15.62 -22.16 26.85
N ARG A 641 15.29 -21.20 27.72
CA ARG A 641 14.25 -20.19 27.44
C ARG A 641 14.64 -19.27 26.28
N LEU A 642 15.92 -18.91 26.18
CA LEU A 642 16.42 -18.08 25.09
C LEU A 642 16.36 -18.83 23.76
N ALA A 643 16.73 -20.11 23.70
CA ALA A 643 16.69 -20.91 22.48
C ALA A 643 15.26 -21.18 21.96
N ASN A 644 14.29 -21.31 22.88
CA ASN A 644 12.88 -21.58 22.57
C ASN A 644 12.06 -20.31 22.20
N GLN A 645 12.70 -19.14 22.04
CA GLN A 645 11.98 -17.94 21.60
C GLN A 645 11.37 -18.13 20.19
N PRO A 646 10.18 -17.54 19.90
CA PRO A 646 9.44 -17.80 18.65
C PRO A 646 10.21 -17.57 17.35
N ILE A 647 11.23 -16.71 17.37
CA ILE A 647 12.08 -16.42 16.20
C ILE A 647 12.81 -17.65 15.67
N SER A 648 13.09 -18.66 16.50
CA SER A 648 13.76 -19.89 16.06
C SER A 648 12.94 -20.68 15.03
N LYS A 649 11.61 -20.52 15.04
CA LYS A 649 10.69 -21.12 14.06
C LYS A 649 10.65 -20.35 12.72
N GLN A 650 11.23 -19.15 12.66
CA GLN A 650 11.21 -18.29 11.47
C GLN A 650 12.50 -18.37 10.65
N PHE A 651 13.59 -18.95 11.19
CA PHE A 651 14.83 -19.13 10.44
C PHE A 651 14.59 -19.92 9.16
N LEU A 652 15.02 -19.38 8.03
CA LEU A 652 14.79 -20.02 6.73
C LEU A 652 15.90 -21.00 6.36
N TYR A 653 17.14 -20.69 6.77
CA TYR A 653 18.32 -21.46 6.43
C TYR A 653 19.20 -21.72 7.65
N SER A 654 20.10 -22.70 7.54
CA SER A 654 21.12 -23.00 8.55
C SER A 654 22.10 -21.84 8.73
N THR A 655 22.74 -21.77 9.90
CA THR A 655 23.77 -20.77 10.17
C THR A 655 24.99 -20.98 9.27
N ASN A 656 25.41 -19.91 8.59
CA ASN A 656 26.50 -19.93 7.63
C ASN A 656 27.61 -18.98 8.07
N TYR A 657 28.80 -19.55 8.30
CA TYR A 657 29.99 -18.83 8.78
C TYR A 657 30.84 -18.25 7.63
N LEU A 658 30.55 -18.61 6.37
CA LEU A 658 31.29 -18.21 5.17
C LEU A 658 32.81 -18.41 5.28
N ASN A 659 33.23 -19.50 5.90
CA ASN A 659 34.64 -19.79 6.10
C ASN A 659 35.16 -20.93 5.21
N ASP A 660 34.28 -21.77 4.67
CA ASP A 660 34.60 -22.89 3.78
C ASP A 660 35.27 -22.45 2.47
N GLU A 661 36.03 -23.36 1.84
CA GLU A 661 36.63 -23.13 0.51
C GLU A 661 35.57 -22.99 -0.59
N ILE A 662 34.47 -23.75 -0.48
CA ILE A 662 33.31 -23.68 -1.35
C ILE A 662 32.13 -23.20 -0.50
N ILE A 663 31.59 -22.04 -0.85
CA ILE A 663 30.46 -21.42 -0.15
C ILE A 663 29.17 -21.81 -0.87
N SER A 664 28.11 -22.09 -0.10
CA SER A 664 26.75 -22.35 -0.62
C SER A 664 25.77 -21.33 -0.06
N PHE A 665 25.01 -20.69 -0.95
CA PHE A 665 23.84 -19.88 -0.62
C PHE A 665 22.55 -20.62 -0.95
N ASN A 666 21.53 -20.37 -0.14
CA ASN A 666 20.24 -21.04 -0.25
C ASN A 666 19.15 -19.99 -0.49
N ALA A 667 18.24 -20.26 -1.41
CA ALA A 667 17.00 -19.50 -1.62
C ALA A 667 15.84 -20.47 -1.84
N LYS A 668 14.62 -20.12 -1.44
CA LYS A 668 13.42 -20.94 -1.69
C LYS A 668 12.41 -20.14 -2.50
N ILE A 669 12.30 -20.47 -3.79
CA ILE A 669 11.51 -19.71 -4.76
C ILE A 669 10.43 -20.63 -5.35
N ILE A 670 9.15 -20.32 -5.13
CA ILE A 670 8.01 -21.12 -5.61
C ILE A 670 8.15 -22.57 -5.11
N GLY A 671 8.54 -22.72 -3.84
CA GLY A 671 8.78 -24.02 -3.21
C GLY A 671 10.06 -24.76 -3.59
N VAL A 672 10.78 -24.35 -4.64
CA VAL A 672 12.03 -24.99 -5.08
C VAL A 672 13.22 -24.43 -4.31
N ASN A 673 14.10 -25.31 -3.80
CA ASN A 673 15.33 -24.90 -3.11
C ASN A 673 16.47 -24.64 -4.10
N PHE A 674 16.90 -23.40 -4.23
CA PHE A 674 18.06 -22.99 -5.02
C PHE A 674 19.32 -23.05 -4.15
N TYR A 675 20.32 -23.81 -4.60
CA TYR A 675 21.63 -23.94 -3.98
C TYR A 675 22.69 -23.35 -4.91
N LEU A 676 23.17 -22.15 -4.57
CA LEU A 676 24.18 -21.47 -5.36
C LEU A 676 25.56 -21.69 -4.72
N LYS A 677 26.47 -22.33 -5.43
CA LYS A 677 27.81 -22.74 -4.94
C LYS A 677 28.93 -22.02 -5.67
N TYR A 678 29.93 -21.52 -4.95
CA TYR A 678 31.06 -20.82 -5.54
C TYR A 678 32.34 -20.95 -4.70
N GLN A 679 33.50 -20.79 -5.34
CA GLN A 679 34.78 -20.78 -4.63
C GLN A 679 34.94 -19.48 -3.83
N LYS A 680 35.41 -19.55 -2.58
CA LYS A 680 35.60 -18.41 -1.67
C LYS A 680 36.35 -17.25 -2.34
N ASN A 681 35.59 -16.22 -2.71
CA ASN A 681 36.08 -15.01 -3.40
C ASN A 681 35.08 -13.87 -3.18
N LYS A 682 35.57 -12.65 -2.85
CA LYS A 682 34.70 -11.50 -2.55
C LYS A 682 33.84 -11.07 -3.74
N ASN A 683 34.39 -11.09 -4.96
CA ASN A 683 33.62 -10.75 -6.17
C ASN A 683 32.55 -11.80 -6.45
N LEU A 684 32.88 -13.09 -6.34
CA LEU A 684 31.89 -14.16 -6.53
C LEU A 684 30.79 -14.14 -5.47
N LEU A 685 31.09 -13.72 -4.24
CA LEU A 685 30.06 -13.47 -3.22
C LEU A 685 29.04 -12.45 -3.71
N ILE A 686 29.50 -11.28 -4.18
CA ILE A 686 28.60 -10.21 -4.63
C ILE A 686 27.83 -10.62 -5.89
N VAL A 687 28.47 -11.34 -6.82
CA VAL A 687 27.81 -11.92 -7.99
C VAL A 687 26.69 -12.89 -7.57
N SER A 688 26.94 -13.71 -6.55
CA SER A 688 25.96 -14.66 -6.02
C SER A 688 24.76 -13.96 -5.39
N GLU A 689 25.00 -12.88 -4.63
CA GLU A 689 23.93 -12.02 -4.08
C GLU A 689 23.08 -11.40 -5.18
N ILE A 690 23.72 -10.87 -6.24
CA ILE A 690 23.05 -10.28 -7.41
C ILE A 690 22.18 -11.31 -8.11
N LEU A 691 22.70 -12.52 -8.38
CA LEU A 691 21.94 -13.55 -9.10
C LEU A 691 20.73 -14.04 -8.31
N LEU A 692 20.87 -14.26 -6.99
CA LEU A 692 19.75 -14.65 -6.16
C LEU A 692 18.71 -13.53 -6.02
N ALA A 693 19.15 -12.29 -5.79
CA ALA A 693 18.24 -11.15 -5.75
C ALA A 693 17.50 -10.94 -7.08
N TYR A 694 18.18 -11.17 -8.21
CA TYR A 694 17.57 -11.09 -9.54
C TYR A 694 16.54 -12.20 -9.75
N LEU A 695 16.88 -13.46 -9.42
CA LEU A 695 15.97 -14.60 -9.52
C LEU A 695 14.71 -14.40 -8.65
N GLU A 696 14.90 -13.98 -7.41
CA GLU A 696 13.79 -13.69 -6.49
C GLU A 696 12.92 -12.53 -6.99
N SER A 697 13.52 -11.39 -7.38
CA SER A 697 12.79 -10.22 -7.90
C SER A 697 12.01 -10.52 -9.18
N PHE A 698 12.58 -11.36 -10.06
CA PHE A 698 11.94 -11.77 -11.31
C PHE A 698 10.74 -12.70 -11.04
N LEU A 699 10.92 -13.73 -10.21
CA LEU A 699 9.91 -14.76 -9.95
C LEU A 699 8.89 -14.40 -8.85
N ALA A 700 9.04 -13.26 -8.17
CA ALA A 700 8.22 -12.84 -7.02
C ALA A 700 6.70 -12.85 -7.26
N THR A 701 6.26 -12.61 -8.49
CA THR A 701 4.84 -12.52 -8.85
C THR A 701 4.34 -13.76 -9.60
N SER A 702 5.18 -14.79 -9.72
CA SER A 702 4.91 -15.99 -10.55
C SER A 702 4.35 -17.19 -9.79
N LEU A 703 4.12 -17.06 -8.47
CA LEU A 703 3.72 -18.19 -7.60
C LEU A 703 2.43 -18.89 -8.05
N ASN A 704 1.45 -18.15 -8.58
CA ASN A 704 0.15 -18.70 -9.00
C ASN A 704 0.14 -19.20 -10.46
N ASP A 705 1.17 -18.83 -11.23
CA ASP A 705 1.25 -19.07 -12.67
C ASP A 705 2.18 -20.24 -13.03
N LEU A 706 3.16 -20.54 -12.16
CA LEU A 706 4.13 -21.62 -12.36
C LEU A 706 3.92 -22.78 -11.39
N VAL A 707 3.97 -24.00 -11.91
CA VAL A 707 3.94 -25.24 -11.12
C VAL A 707 5.34 -25.84 -11.08
N PRO A 708 5.98 -25.98 -9.90
CA PRO A 708 7.34 -26.52 -9.80
C PRO A 708 7.40 -28.04 -10.01
N LEU A 709 8.47 -28.52 -10.64
CA LEU A 709 8.71 -29.94 -10.93
C LEU A 709 9.82 -30.58 -10.10
N SER A 710 10.77 -29.77 -9.62
CA SER A 710 11.99 -30.22 -8.94
C SER A 710 12.01 -29.73 -7.50
N GLU A 711 12.52 -30.54 -6.56
CA GLU A 711 12.67 -30.13 -5.15
C GLU A 711 13.76 -29.07 -4.96
N TYR A 712 14.78 -29.10 -5.83
CA TYR A 712 15.92 -28.22 -5.76
C TYR A 712 16.58 -27.98 -7.12
N ILE A 713 17.37 -26.90 -7.18
CA ILE A 713 18.23 -26.54 -8.30
C ILE A 713 19.61 -26.17 -7.74
N ILE A 714 20.69 -26.72 -8.28
CA ILE A 714 22.07 -26.40 -7.94
C ILE A 714 22.67 -25.52 -9.04
N ILE A 715 23.23 -24.38 -8.66
CA ILE A 715 23.90 -23.43 -9.54
C ILE A 715 25.36 -23.32 -9.11
N ASN A 716 26.29 -23.87 -9.88
CA ASN A 716 27.72 -23.72 -9.63
C ASN A 716 28.25 -22.49 -10.36
N ILE A 717 28.93 -21.60 -9.66
CA ILE A 717 29.57 -20.42 -10.24
C ILE A 717 31.07 -20.61 -10.27
N GLU A 718 31.62 -20.52 -11.47
CA GLU A 718 33.05 -20.57 -11.74
C GLU A 718 33.54 -19.21 -12.24
N ASN A 719 34.69 -18.77 -11.75
CA ASN A 719 35.35 -17.58 -12.30
C ASN A 719 36.02 -17.96 -13.63
N ASN A 720 35.76 -17.19 -14.69
CA ASN A 720 36.38 -17.39 -16.00
C ASN A 720 37.16 -16.13 -16.40
N SER A 721 38.36 -16.33 -16.95
CA SER A 721 39.22 -15.26 -17.48
C SER A 721 39.07 -15.02 -18.98
N GLU A 722 38.18 -15.76 -19.66
CA GLU A 722 37.83 -15.55 -21.07
C GLU A 722 37.02 -14.27 -21.33
N ASN A 723 36.84 -13.90 -22.60
CA ASN A 723 36.18 -12.65 -23.02
C ASN A 723 34.66 -12.60 -22.79
N LYS A 724 33.98 -13.70 -22.45
CA LYS A 724 32.52 -13.70 -22.21
C LYS A 724 32.21 -13.28 -20.78
N ILE A 725 31.26 -12.36 -20.61
CA ILE A 725 30.81 -11.88 -19.30
C ILE A 725 30.07 -12.96 -18.49
N PHE A 726 29.27 -13.77 -19.18
CA PHE A 726 28.39 -14.78 -18.61
C PHE A 726 28.25 -15.92 -19.63
N GLU A 727 28.52 -17.15 -19.20
CA GLU A 727 28.38 -18.34 -20.03
C GLU A 727 27.70 -19.47 -19.25
N ILE A 728 26.66 -20.03 -19.85
CA ILE A 728 25.89 -21.14 -19.29
C ILE A 728 26.47 -22.44 -19.84
N VAL A 729 26.94 -23.30 -18.95
CA VAL A 729 27.37 -24.67 -19.25
C VAL A 729 26.27 -25.61 -18.80
N GLU A 730 25.51 -26.12 -19.77
CA GLU A 730 24.43 -27.05 -19.49
C GLU A 730 24.96 -28.39 -18.96
N SER A 731 24.41 -28.84 -17.83
CA SER A 731 24.60 -30.19 -17.38
C SER A 731 23.55 -31.12 -18.02
N PHE A 732 23.78 -32.43 -17.90
CA PHE A 732 22.79 -33.43 -18.31
C PHE A 732 21.59 -33.53 -17.35
N SER A 733 21.74 -33.07 -16.11
CA SER A 733 20.67 -33.01 -15.12
C SER A 733 19.87 -31.72 -15.32
N SER A 734 18.54 -31.78 -15.21
CA SER A 734 17.71 -30.58 -15.23
C SER A 734 17.83 -29.73 -13.96
N LYS A 735 18.37 -30.34 -12.89
CA LYS A 735 18.54 -29.74 -11.57
C LYS A 735 19.91 -29.08 -11.37
N GLU A 736 20.90 -29.30 -12.23
CA GLU A 736 22.27 -28.78 -12.06
C GLU A 736 22.66 -27.86 -13.22
N PHE A 737 23.16 -26.66 -12.90
CA PHE A 737 23.63 -25.67 -13.85
C PHE A 737 25.02 -25.19 -13.45
N THR A 738 25.91 -24.99 -14.42
CA THR A 738 27.21 -24.34 -14.18
C THR A 738 27.26 -23.03 -14.96
N ILE A 739 27.63 -21.95 -14.30
CA ILE A 739 27.77 -20.62 -14.89
C ILE A 739 29.22 -20.18 -14.75
N LYS A 740 29.82 -19.82 -15.87
CA LYS A 740 31.15 -19.22 -15.94
C LYS A 740 31.02 -17.71 -16.04
N ILE A 741 31.62 -16.98 -15.10
CA ILE A 741 31.48 -15.53 -14.97
C ILE A 741 32.84 -14.86 -15.01
N ASN A 742 32.96 -13.84 -15.87
CA ASN A 742 34.14 -12.97 -15.86
C ASN A 742 33.90 -11.78 -14.90
N THR A 743 34.41 -11.93 -13.67
CA THR A 743 34.25 -10.95 -12.59
C THR A 743 34.85 -9.56 -12.90
N PHE A 744 35.78 -9.43 -13.85
CA PHE A 744 36.37 -8.14 -14.21
C PHE A 744 35.43 -7.24 -15.00
N ILE A 745 34.57 -7.83 -15.82
CA ILE A 745 33.61 -7.10 -16.68
C ILE A 745 32.16 -7.24 -16.18
N PHE A 746 31.88 -8.15 -15.24
CA PHE A 746 30.53 -8.34 -14.68
C PHE A 746 29.94 -7.06 -14.07
N PHE A 747 30.77 -6.26 -13.41
CA PHE A 747 30.36 -5.02 -12.77
C PHE A 747 30.46 -3.78 -13.68
N ASP A 748 30.84 -3.95 -14.95
CA ASP A 748 30.91 -2.82 -15.89
C ASP A 748 29.51 -2.43 -16.38
N ASN A 749 29.12 -1.19 -16.12
CA ASN A 749 27.85 -0.63 -16.54
C ASN A 749 27.65 -0.68 -18.07
N SER A 750 28.73 -0.66 -18.86
CA SER A 750 28.66 -0.75 -20.32
C SER A 750 28.13 -2.11 -20.81
N GLN A 751 28.26 -3.16 -19.99
CA GLN A 751 27.87 -4.54 -20.32
C GLN A 751 26.46 -4.91 -19.84
N ARG A 752 25.73 -3.99 -19.18
CA ARG A 752 24.42 -4.28 -18.55
C ARG A 752 23.39 -4.91 -19.47
N ASN A 753 23.29 -4.45 -20.73
CA ASN A 753 22.33 -5.00 -21.68
C ASN A 753 22.65 -6.47 -22.00
N ILE A 754 23.92 -6.76 -22.29
CA ILE A 754 24.39 -8.13 -22.59
C ILE A 754 24.18 -9.03 -21.37
N LEU A 755 24.53 -8.54 -20.17
CA LEU A 755 24.34 -9.29 -18.93
C LEU A 755 22.86 -9.60 -18.66
N THR A 756 21.98 -8.62 -18.90
CA THR A 756 20.53 -8.80 -18.75
C THR A 756 20.02 -9.88 -19.71
N GLU A 757 20.43 -9.85 -20.99
CA GLU A 757 20.05 -10.87 -21.97
C GLU A 757 20.52 -12.28 -21.56
N GLU A 758 21.76 -12.43 -21.09
CA GLU A 758 22.30 -13.72 -20.66
C GLU A 758 21.63 -14.26 -19.39
N ILE A 759 21.32 -13.40 -18.41
CA ILE A 759 20.56 -13.79 -17.22
C ILE A 759 19.13 -14.19 -17.60
N LEU A 760 18.47 -13.47 -18.53
CA LEU A 760 17.14 -13.84 -19.00
C LEU A 760 17.13 -15.20 -19.73
N LYS A 761 18.16 -15.49 -20.54
CA LYS A 761 18.34 -16.83 -21.13
C LYS A 761 18.48 -17.90 -20.06
N PHE A 762 19.27 -17.62 -19.02
CA PHE A 762 19.46 -18.53 -17.90
C PHE A 762 18.15 -18.80 -17.13
N ILE A 763 17.38 -17.76 -16.84
CA ILE A 763 16.06 -17.88 -16.21
C ILE A 763 15.09 -18.67 -17.11
N GLY A 764 15.09 -18.39 -18.42
CA GLY A 764 14.30 -19.13 -19.39
C GLY A 764 14.58 -20.63 -19.34
N LEU A 765 15.87 -21.02 -19.29
CA LEU A 765 16.29 -22.42 -19.16
C LEU A 765 15.87 -23.04 -17.81
N ILE A 766 15.95 -22.29 -16.71
CA ILE A 766 15.46 -22.75 -15.40
C ILE A 766 13.97 -23.03 -15.46
N ILE A 767 13.19 -22.08 -15.97
CA ILE A 767 11.73 -22.19 -16.06
C ILE A 767 11.34 -23.37 -16.96
N GLU A 768 11.93 -23.46 -18.15
CA GLU A 768 11.68 -24.55 -19.10
C GLU A 768 11.93 -25.95 -18.50
N LYS A 769 13.04 -26.10 -17.76
CA LYS A 769 13.45 -27.42 -17.25
C LYS A 769 12.79 -27.81 -15.93
N ASN A 770 12.35 -26.85 -15.12
CA ASN A 770 11.94 -27.09 -13.72
C ASN A 770 10.51 -26.62 -13.39
N PHE A 771 9.79 -26.00 -14.32
CA PHE A 771 8.44 -25.48 -14.07
C PHE A 771 7.49 -25.78 -15.25
N ILE A 772 6.19 -25.87 -14.95
CA ILE A 772 5.10 -25.97 -15.94
C ILE A 772 4.27 -24.69 -15.91
N PHE A 773 3.88 -24.22 -17.10
CA PHE A 773 2.93 -23.12 -17.28
C PHE A 773 1.51 -23.65 -17.43
N LYS A 774 0.54 -22.91 -16.91
CA LYS A 774 -0.87 -23.08 -17.32
C LYS A 774 -1.06 -22.62 -18.77
N ASP A 775 -0.54 -21.44 -19.11
CA ASP A 775 -0.47 -20.88 -20.47
C ASP A 775 0.79 -19.99 -20.56
N SER A 776 1.75 -20.39 -21.40
CA SER A 776 3.03 -19.68 -21.52
C SER A 776 2.88 -18.29 -22.13
N ASP A 777 1.99 -18.12 -23.10
CA ASP A 777 1.79 -16.85 -23.79
C ASP A 777 1.14 -15.81 -22.88
N ILE A 778 0.13 -16.23 -22.10
CA ILE A 778 -0.53 -15.38 -21.12
C ILE A 778 0.46 -14.99 -20.01
N TYR A 779 1.19 -15.96 -19.47
CA TYR A 779 2.18 -15.71 -18.41
C TYR A 779 3.26 -14.71 -18.84
N ILE A 780 3.91 -14.94 -19.99
CA ILE A 780 4.97 -14.05 -20.48
C ILE A 780 4.42 -12.64 -20.77
N LYS A 781 3.24 -12.54 -21.40
CA LYS A 781 2.61 -11.22 -21.66
C LYS A 781 2.28 -10.49 -20.37
N LYS A 782 1.74 -11.18 -19.36
CA LYS A 782 1.46 -10.61 -18.03
C LYS A 782 2.74 -10.06 -17.42
N LEU A 783 3.78 -10.89 -17.29
CA LEU A 783 5.02 -10.54 -16.60
C LEU A 783 5.76 -9.35 -17.24
N PHE A 784 5.86 -9.32 -18.57
CA PHE A 784 6.62 -8.27 -19.26
C PHE A 784 5.78 -7.04 -19.63
N LYS A 785 4.52 -7.20 -20.05
CA LYS A 785 3.69 -6.06 -20.51
C LYS A 785 2.82 -5.45 -19.42
N LYS A 786 2.30 -6.25 -18.50
CA LYS A 786 1.41 -5.77 -17.43
C LYS A 786 2.21 -5.41 -16.17
N GLU A 787 3.22 -6.19 -15.82
CA GLU A 787 3.98 -5.99 -14.57
C GLU A 787 5.34 -5.30 -14.71
N GLU A 788 5.80 -5.09 -15.96
CA GLU A 788 7.05 -4.38 -16.25
C GLU A 788 8.25 -4.95 -15.46
N VAL A 789 8.37 -6.29 -15.36
CA VAL A 789 9.36 -6.99 -14.50
C VAL A 789 10.80 -6.51 -14.63
N LEU A 790 11.19 -6.02 -15.81
CA LEU A 790 12.54 -5.51 -16.05
C LEU A 790 12.83 -4.21 -15.30
N GLU A 791 11.81 -3.40 -15.01
CA GLU A 791 11.96 -2.14 -14.26
C GLU A 791 12.41 -2.40 -12.82
N ARG A 792 11.78 -3.37 -12.13
CA ARG A 792 12.15 -3.74 -10.75
C ARG A 792 13.44 -4.56 -10.64
N THR A 793 13.84 -5.30 -11.67
CA THR A 793 15.08 -6.08 -11.65
C THR A 793 16.31 -5.24 -12.03
N ALA A 794 16.13 -4.12 -12.74
CA ALA A 794 17.22 -3.23 -13.14
C ALA A 794 18.03 -2.66 -11.95
N ILE A 795 17.37 -2.39 -10.81
CA ILE A 795 18.06 -1.86 -9.62
C ILE A 795 19.07 -2.85 -9.03
N VAL A 796 18.85 -4.15 -9.22
CA VAL A 796 19.70 -5.22 -8.64
C VAL A 796 21.15 -5.11 -9.13
N PHE A 797 21.37 -4.64 -10.36
CA PHE A 797 22.73 -4.47 -10.89
C PHE A 797 23.56 -3.37 -10.21
N ASN A 798 22.93 -2.47 -9.45
CA ASN A 798 23.63 -1.45 -8.69
C ASN A 798 24.18 -1.96 -7.34
N HIS A 799 23.89 -3.22 -6.98
CA HIS A 799 24.24 -3.81 -5.68
C HIS A 799 25.70 -3.62 -5.29
N LYS A 800 26.65 -3.86 -6.22
CA LYS A 800 28.09 -3.66 -5.95
C LYS A 800 28.41 -2.23 -5.54
N GLY A 801 27.87 -1.24 -6.26
CA GLY A 801 28.09 0.17 -5.97
C GLY A 801 27.53 0.55 -4.60
N PHE A 802 26.32 0.09 -4.28
CA PHE A 802 25.71 0.34 -2.96
C PHE A 802 26.46 -0.35 -1.81
N ILE A 803 26.96 -1.57 -2.00
CA ILE A 803 27.83 -2.22 -1.01
C ILE A 803 29.12 -1.42 -0.78
N ASP A 804 29.74 -0.91 -1.84
CA ASP A 804 30.95 -0.09 -1.74
C ASP A 804 30.70 1.23 -1.02
N ASP A 805 29.55 1.86 -1.25
CA ASP A 805 29.14 3.09 -0.56
C ASP A 805 28.94 2.86 0.94
N ILE A 806 28.49 1.67 1.36
CA ILE A 806 28.20 1.33 2.76
C ILE A 806 29.45 0.84 3.50
N PHE A 807 30.13 -0.16 2.92
CA PHE A 807 31.17 -0.92 3.60
C PHE A 807 32.58 -0.68 3.04
N THR A 808 32.75 0.29 2.14
CA THR A 808 33.99 0.60 1.42
C THR A 808 34.43 -0.50 0.44
N THR A 809 35.56 -0.31 -0.24
CA THR A 809 36.04 -1.21 -1.31
C THR A 809 36.64 -2.53 -0.81
N ASP A 810 36.93 -2.67 0.49
CA ASP A 810 37.43 -3.92 1.08
C ASP A 810 36.63 -4.33 2.34
N PRO A 811 35.37 -4.76 2.17
CA PRO A 811 34.49 -5.08 3.29
C PRO A 811 34.88 -6.42 3.97
N LYS A 812 34.58 -6.53 5.28
CA LYS A 812 34.76 -7.76 6.07
C LYS A 812 33.60 -8.73 5.86
N VAL A 813 33.66 -9.53 4.81
CA VAL A 813 32.54 -10.38 4.33
C VAL A 813 32.73 -11.87 4.61
N PHE A 814 33.93 -12.28 5.03
CA PHE A 814 34.23 -13.64 5.48
C PHE A 814 34.60 -13.67 6.96
N LEU A 815 34.34 -14.77 7.67
CA LEU A 815 34.71 -14.89 9.09
C LEU A 815 36.22 -14.71 9.32
N SER A 816 37.04 -15.13 8.36
CA SER A 816 38.49 -14.90 8.37
C SER A 816 38.89 -13.42 8.42
N ASP A 817 38.05 -12.51 7.90
CA ASP A 817 38.31 -11.06 7.91
C ASP A 817 38.13 -10.44 9.31
N TRP A 818 37.48 -11.19 10.22
CA TRP A 818 37.18 -10.76 11.58
C TRP A 818 38.14 -11.33 12.62
N TYR A 819 38.83 -12.42 12.31
CA TYR A 819 39.66 -13.13 13.29
C TYR A 819 41.11 -12.61 13.31
N ASP A 820 41.54 -12.12 14.47
CA ASP A 820 42.91 -11.70 14.75
C ASP A 820 43.58 -12.72 15.69
N VAL A 821 44.55 -13.48 15.16
CA VAL A 821 45.22 -14.58 15.89
C VAL A 821 45.98 -14.09 17.12
N ASP A 822 46.48 -12.86 17.11
CA ASP A 822 47.28 -12.30 18.20
C ASP A 822 46.39 -11.75 19.33
N LYS A 823 45.11 -11.49 19.06
CA LYS A 823 44.16 -10.90 20.02
C LYS A 823 43.08 -11.85 20.51
N PHE A 824 42.70 -12.84 19.72
CA PHE A 824 41.52 -13.67 20.01
C PHE A 824 41.89 -15.12 20.30
N LYS A 825 41.48 -15.58 21.48
CA LYS A 825 41.65 -16.95 21.93
C LYS A 825 40.71 -17.89 21.18
N ASN A 826 41.20 -19.10 20.93
CA ASN A 826 40.40 -20.20 20.43
C ASN A 826 39.80 -21.01 21.59
N TYR A 827 38.51 -21.32 21.52
CA TYR A 827 37.74 -22.05 22.52
C TYR A 827 37.35 -23.43 21.97
N PRO A 828 38.24 -24.44 22.04
CA PRO A 828 37.94 -25.77 21.51
C PRO A 828 36.74 -26.41 22.23
N LEU A 829 36.00 -27.27 21.54
CA LEU A 829 34.85 -27.97 22.12
C LEU A 829 35.24 -28.73 23.41
N LYS A 830 34.67 -28.36 24.57
CA LYS A 830 34.75 -29.15 25.80
C LYS A 830 33.65 -30.22 25.82
N LEU A 831 32.41 -29.78 25.65
CA LEU A 831 31.22 -30.63 25.62
C LEU A 831 30.15 -29.95 24.75
N TRP A 832 29.67 -30.66 23.73
CA TRP A 832 28.57 -30.16 22.92
C TRP A 832 27.26 -30.20 23.73
N GLN A 833 26.67 -29.04 23.99
CA GLN A 833 25.41 -28.90 24.75
C GLN A 833 24.28 -28.36 23.85
N PRO A 834 23.75 -29.17 22.91
CA PRO A 834 22.66 -28.72 22.05
C PRO A 834 21.37 -28.59 22.87
N ILE A 835 20.61 -27.53 22.61
CA ILE A 835 19.30 -27.34 23.25
C ILE A 835 18.24 -28.02 22.41
N VAL A 836 17.49 -28.95 23.02
CA VAL A 836 16.32 -29.55 22.38
C VAL A 836 15.19 -28.54 22.45
N VAL A 837 14.84 -27.97 21.30
CA VAL A 837 13.71 -27.05 21.18
C VAL A 837 12.41 -27.85 21.16
N GLU A 838 11.46 -27.48 22.01
CA GLU A 838 10.14 -28.09 22.03
C GLU A 838 9.38 -27.68 20.76
N LYS A 839 9.28 -28.59 19.79
CA LYS A 839 8.37 -28.43 18.65
C LYS A 839 6.94 -28.66 19.13
N GLU A 840 6.33 -27.69 19.79
CA GLU A 840 4.87 -27.67 19.89
C GLU A 840 4.30 -27.51 18.48
N THR A 841 3.55 -28.53 18.03
CA THR A 841 2.63 -28.46 16.90
C THR A 841 1.61 -27.39 17.23
N ILE A 842 1.77 -26.21 16.63
CA ILE A 842 0.73 -25.19 16.64
C ILE A 842 -0.38 -25.76 15.75
N VAL A 843 -1.37 -26.40 16.36
CA VAL A 843 -2.67 -26.60 15.70
C VAL A 843 -3.30 -25.22 15.65
N ASN A 844 -2.98 -24.45 14.61
CA ASN A 844 -3.73 -23.25 14.30
C ASN A 844 -5.13 -23.73 13.88
N ASN A 845 -6.09 -23.65 14.81
CA ASN A 845 -7.50 -23.88 14.52
C ASN A 845 -8.10 -22.82 13.56
N ASP A 846 -7.31 -21.84 13.11
CA ASP A 846 -7.67 -20.87 12.09
C ASP A 846 -7.42 -21.42 10.67
N ASN A 847 -7.84 -22.66 10.40
CA ASN A 847 -7.77 -23.31 9.08
C ASN A 847 -8.80 -22.77 8.07
N LEU A 848 -9.40 -21.60 8.33
CA LEU A 848 -10.35 -20.94 7.42
C LEU A 848 -9.86 -19.59 6.90
N ASP A 849 -8.81 -18.98 7.47
CA ASP A 849 -8.29 -17.68 7.01
C ASP A 849 -7.03 -17.78 6.13
N ILE A 850 -6.47 -18.98 5.93
CA ILE A 850 -5.35 -19.20 4.99
C ILE A 850 -5.78 -18.94 3.53
N LEU A 851 -7.08 -19.01 3.23
CA LEU A 851 -7.62 -18.68 1.91
C LEU A 851 -7.68 -17.17 1.61
N LYS A 852 -7.43 -16.29 2.60
CA LYS A 852 -7.42 -14.82 2.42
C LYS A 852 -6.03 -14.18 2.41
N ASN A 853 -4.99 -14.88 2.83
CA ASN A 853 -3.62 -14.35 2.82
C ASN A 853 -2.83 -14.95 1.66
N GLU A 854 -2.08 -14.11 0.93
CA GLU A 854 -1.19 -14.56 -0.16
C GLU A 854 -0.32 -15.74 0.28
N ILE A 855 -0.28 -16.78 -0.57
CA ILE A 855 0.60 -17.94 -0.37
C ILE A 855 2.05 -17.44 -0.44
N HIS A 856 2.91 -17.86 0.48
CA HIS A 856 4.32 -17.44 0.49
C HIS A 856 5.19 -18.44 -0.29
N HIS A 857 6.26 -17.96 -0.92
CA HIS A 857 7.18 -18.82 -1.71
C HIS A 857 7.84 -19.90 -0.84
N ASN A 858 8.11 -19.61 0.44
CA ASN A 858 8.74 -20.53 1.38
C ASN A 858 7.77 -21.52 2.07
N LYS A 859 6.44 -21.26 2.01
CA LYS A 859 5.38 -22.16 2.50
C LYS A 859 4.87 -23.15 1.45
N THR A 860 5.39 -23.05 0.22
CA THR A 860 5.21 -24.05 -0.82
C THR A 860 6.29 -25.12 -0.68
N ASN A 861 5.94 -26.39 -0.81
CA ASN A 861 6.85 -27.51 -0.75
C ASN A 861 6.70 -28.38 -2.00
N VAL A 862 7.82 -28.88 -2.50
CA VAL A 862 7.86 -29.73 -3.69
C VAL A 862 8.48 -31.05 -3.25
N VAL A 863 7.81 -32.15 -3.60
CA VAL A 863 8.31 -33.51 -3.39
C VAL A 863 8.39 -34.19 -4.75
N SER A 864 9.60 -34.49 -5.18
CA SER A 864 9.89 -34.97 -6.53
C SER A 864 11.12 -35.87 -6.54
N ILE A 865 10.89 -37.09 -7.03
CA ILE A 865 11.93 -38.05 -7.40
C ILE A 865 12.09 -38.15 -8.94
N ILE A 866 11.35 -37.32 -9.68
CA ILE A 866 11.27 -37.38 -11.15
C ILE A 866 12.03 -36.19 -11.73
N ASP A 867 13.06 -36.47 -12.53
CA ASP A 867 13.67 -35.49 -13.44
C ASP A 867 12.87 -35.47 -14.75
N SER A 868 11.87 -34.60 -14.84
CA SER A 868 10.94 -34.57 -15.97
C SER A 868 11.65 -34.46 -17.33
N SER A 869 12.67 -33.61 -17.44
CA SER A 869 13.45 -33.44 -18.68
C SER A 869 14.20 -34.72 -19.06
N LEU A 870 14.77 -35.43 -18.09
CA LEU A 870 15.46 -36.70 -18.34
C LEU A 870 14.49 -37.81 -18.73
N TRP A 871 13.34 -37.89 -18.05
CA TRP A 871 12.27 -38.85 -18.37
C TRP A 871 11.68 -38.62 -19.77
N ASP A 872 11.48 -37.35 -20.15
CA ASP A 872 10.97 -36.98 -21.46
C ASP A 872 11.99 -37.29 -22.57
N LYS A 873 13.29 -37.14 -22.30
CA LYS A 873 14.33 -37.59 -23.25
C LYS A 873 14.45 -39.12 -23.32
N ALA A 874 14.28 -39.81 -22.20
CA ALA A 874 14.37 -41.26 -22.13
C ALA A 874 13.21 -41.97 -22.84
N GLN A 875 12.04 -41.32 -22.94
CA GLN A 875 10.84 -41.86 -23.58
C GLN A 875 10.44 -43.22 -22.98
N TRP A 876 9.90 -43.19 -21.76
CA TRP A 876 9.39 -44.39 -21.09
C TRP A 876 8.22 -45.00 -21.87
N ASN A 877 8.37 -46.25 -22.32
CA ASN A 877 7.42 -46.89 -23.24
C ASN A 877 6.99 -48.32 -22.80
N GLY A 878 7.36 -48.77 -21.60
CA GLY A 878 6.92 -50.08 -21.13
C GLY A 878 7.36 -50.48 -19.73
N PHE A 879 6.65 -51.46 -19.18
CA PHE A 879 6.95 -52.11 -17.90
C PHE A 879 6.90 -53.64 -18.02
N GLY A 880 8.01 -54.33 -17.78
CA GLY A 880 8.16 -55.74 -18.11
C GLY A 880 8.75 -56.61 -17.00
N PHE A 881 8.55 -57.92 -17.09
CA PHE A 881 9.19 -58.93 -16.26
C PHE A 881 10.48 -59.45 -16.93
N ALA A 882 11.64 -59.35 -16.25
CA ALA A 882 12.90 -59.92 -16.74
C ALA A 882 13.34 -61.14 -15.91
N ALA A 883 13.67 -62.22 -16.60
CA ALA A 883 14.19 -63.45 -16.01
C ALA A 883 15.35 -64.03 -16.83
N GLN A 884 16.25 -64.73 -16.14
CA GLN A 884 17.34 -65.50 -16.73
C GLN A 884 17.14 -66.98 -16.38
N GLY A 885 16.56 -67.74 -17.31
CA GLY A 885 16.08 -69.10 -17.02
C GLY A 885 14.87 -69.06 -16.07
N GLU A 886 14.93 -69.84 -14.98
CA GLU A 886 13.89 -69.84 -13.94
C GLU A 886 14.08 -68.72 -12.89
N TYR A 887 15.18 -67.95 -12.98
CA TYR A 887 15.51 -66.93 -11.99
C TYR A 887 14.99 -65.56 -12.40
N PHE A 888 14.14 -64.98 -11.57
CA PHE A 888 13.71 -63.59 -11.71
C PHE A 888 14.87 -62.63 -11.47
N VAL A 889 15.11 -61.74 -12.44
CA VAL A 889 16.18 -60.73 -12.40
C VAL A 889 15.65 -59.40 -11.86
N GLY A 890 14.44 -59.02 -12.27
CA GLY A 890 13.76 -57.81 -11.81
C GLY A 890 12.64 -57.38 -12.76
N ALA A 891 11.81 -56.44 -12.30
CA ALA A 891 10.93 -55.70 -13.19
C ALA A 891 11.75 -54.67 -13.98
N THR A 892 11.30 -54.36 -15.18
CA THR A 892 12.01 -53.50 -16.13
C THR A 892 11.18 -52.27 -16.44
N LEU A 893 11.82 -51.10 -16.43
CA LEU A 893 11.30 -49.91 -17.08
C LEU A 893 11.97 -49.82 -18.45
N HIS A 894 11.18 -50.00 -19.51
CA HIS A 894 11.66 -49.99 -20.87
C HIS A 894 11.67 -48.57 -21.42
N PHE A 895 12.78 -48.15 -22.03
CA PHE A 895 12.97 -46.81 -22.58
C PHE A 895 13.35 -46.91 -24.06
N ASP A 896 12.82 -46.01 -24.90
CA ASP A 896 13.27 -45.92 -26.30
C ASP A 896 14.73 -45.45 -26.37
N ASP A 897 15.10 -44.43 -25.57
CA ASP A 897 16.51 -44.08 -25.37
C ASP A 897 17.04 -44.75 -24.09
N PHE A 898 17.58 -45.95 -24.27
CA PHE A 898 18.14 -46.75 -23.17
C PHE A 898 19.26 -46.01 -22.42
N SER A 899 20.06 -45.18 -23.12
CA SER A 899 21.17 -44.46 -22.50
C SER A 899 20.69 -43.37 -21.53
N MET A 900 19.61 -42.68 -21.88
CA MET A 900 18.95 -41.72 -21.00
C MET A 900 18.17 -42.43 -19.88
N GLY A 901 17.54 -43.57 -20.17
CA GLY A 901 16.88 -44.42 -19.19
C GLY A 901 17.83 -44.89 -18.08
N LYS A 902 19.05 -45.33 -18.45
CA LYS A 902 20.10 -45.71 -17.48
C LYS A 902 20.45 -44.56 -16.52
N ARG A 903 20.54 -43.34 -17.04
CA ARG A 903 20.87 -42.15 -16.23
C ARG A 903 19.82 -41.81 -15.19
N ILE A 904 18.54 -42.18 -15.40
CA ILE A 904 17.49 -42.02 -14.37
C ILE A 904 17.86 -42.85 -13.14
N PHE A 905 18.27 -44.10 -13.35
CA PHE A 905 18.65 -45.00 -12.25
C PHE A 905 19.98 -44.59 -11.61
N GLU A 906 20.97 -44.19 -12.41
CA GLU A 906 22.22 -43.63 -11.89
C GLU A 906 21.95 -42.39 -11.03
N GLY A 907 21.03 -41.51 -11.45
CA GLY A 907 20.58 -40.35 -10.70
C GLY A 907 19.94 -40.72 -9.37
N TRP A 908 19.00 -41.68 -9.36
CA TRP A 908 18.40 -42.18 -8.12
C TRP A 908 19.43 -42.81 -7.18
N ILE A 909 20.37 -43.58 -7.70
CA ILE A 909 21.44 -44.20 -6.90
C ILE A 909 22.36 -43.13 -6.31
N LYS A 910 22.74 -42.12 -7.11
CA LYS A 910 23.57 -40.99 -6.67
C LYS A 910 22.87 -40.16 -5.58
N GLU A 911 21.60 -39.85 -5.77
CA GLU A 911 20.84 -38.93 -4.92
C GLU A 911 20.35 -39.60 -3.62
N TYR A 912 19.89 -40.84 -3.68
CA TYR A 912 19.22 -41.50 -2.55
C TYR A 912 19.94 -42.74 -2.03
N GLY A 913 20.84 -43.34 -2.82
CA GLY A 913 21.55 -44.57 -2.44
C GLY A 913 20.60 -45.65 -1.92
N ALA A 914 20.90 -46.22 -0.75
CA ALA A 914 20.06 -47.25 -0.12
C ALA A 914 18.68 -46.74 0.36
N THR A 915 18.49 -45.43 0.50
CA THR A 915 17.22 -44.86 0.99
C THR A 915 16.15 -44.77 -0.09
N ILE A 916 16.50 -45.01 -1.37
CA ILE A 916 15.53 -45.04 -2.48
C ILE A 916 14.39 -46.05 -2.23
N GLU A 917 14.71 -47.17 -1.55
CA GLU A 917 13.75 -48.25 -1.26
C GLU A 917 12.51 -47.77 -0.51
N THR A 918 12.65 -46.71 0.27
CA THR A 918 11.63 -46.12 1.15
C THR A 918 11.20 -44.73 0.70
N LYS A 919 11.68 -44.24 -0.45
CA LYS A 919 11.29 -42.93 -1.02
C LYS A 919 10.45 -43.04 -2.29
N LEU A 920 10.56 -44.14 -3.02
CA LEU A 920 9.84 -44.36 -4.27
C LEU A 920 8.71 -45.37 -4.05
N LYS A 921 7.52 -45.03 -4.56
CA LYS A 921 6.34 -45.91 -4.58
C LYS A 921 6.00 -46.25 -6.03
N LEU A 922 5.83 -47.54 -6.29
CA LEU A 922 5.30 -48.05 -7.55
C LEU A 922 3.85 -48.50 -7.34
N SER A 923 2.95 -48.07 -8.21
CA SER A 923 1.54 -48.50 -8.17
C SER A 923 1.13 -49.17 -9.47
N ILE A 924 0.46 -50.31 -9.37
CA ILE A 924 -0.16 -51.03 -10.48
C ILE A 924 -1.67 -50.89 -10.34
N ILE A 925 -2.26 -50.12 -11.26
CA ILE A 925 -3.69 -49.80 -11.27
C ILE A 925 -4.38 -50.66 -12.33
N LYS A 926 -5.21 -51.61 -11.89
CA LYS A 926 -5.91 -52.57 -12.77
C LYS A 926 -7.28 -52.06 -13.19
N GLY A 927 -7.77 -52.52 -14.34
CA GLY A 927 -9.15 -52.25 -14.76
C GLY A 927 -9.39 -50.80 -15.20
N VAL A 928 -8.35 -50.15 -15.74
CA VAL A 928 -8.43 -48.79 -16.30
C VAL A 928 -9.28 -48.73 -17.58
N SER A 929 -9.55 -49.87 -18.21
CA SER A 929 -10.45 -49.99 -19.36
C SER A 929 -11.49 -51.09 -19.14
N LYS A 930 -12.77 -50.75 -19.37
CA LYS A 930 -13.91 -51.66 -19.35
C LYS A 930 -13.93 -52.57 -20.58
N LYS A 931 -13.44 -52.09 -21.72
CA LYS A 931 -13.36 -52.86 -22.97
C LYS A 931 -12.22 -53.86 -22.95
N ASN A 932 -11.09 -53.48 -22.34
CA ASN A 932 -9.86 -54.27 -22.31
C ASN A 932 -9.47 -54.62 -20.87
N PRO A 933 -9.89 -55.78 -20.35
CA PRO A 933 -9.78 -56.12 -18.92
C PRO A 933 -8.33 -56.35 -18.45
N TYR A 934 -7.38 -56.56 -19.36
CA TYR A 934 -5.97 -56.76 -19.03
C TYR A 934 -5.14 -55.47 -19.06
N TRP A 935 -5.73 -54.34 -19.46
CA TRP A 935 -5.03 -53.06 -19.43
C TRP A 935 -4.85 -52.60 -17.99
N TYR A 936 -3.65 -52.13 -17.69
CA TYR A 936 -3.29 -51.61 -16.38
C TYR A 936 -2.35 -50.41 -16.53
N ARG A 937 -2.33 -49.54 -15.53
CA ARG A 937 -1.47 -48.35 -15.52
C ARG A 937 -0.40 -48.52 -14.44
N VAL A 938 0.84 -48.26 -14.79
CA VAL A 938 1.97 -48.28 -13.85
C VAL A 938 2.28 -46.84 -13.48
N LEU A 939 2.30 -46.53 -12.19
CA LEU A 939 2.59 -45.20 -11.65
C LEU A 939 3.85 -45.25 -10.79
N ILE A 940 4.76 -44.32 -11.02
CA ILE A 940 5.94 -44.06 -10.20
C ILE A 940 5.74 -42.70 -9.55
N THR A 941 5.72 -42.69 -8.22
CA THR A 941 5.47 -41.50 -7.40
C THR A 941 6.41 -41.48 -6.20
N PRO A 942 6.82 -40.31 -5.70
CA PRO A 942 7.46 -40.23 -4.40
C PRO A 942 6.50 -40.68 -3.29
N ILE A 943 7.09 -41.10 -2.18
CA ILE A 943 6.40 -41.31 -0.91
C ILE A 943 6.36 -39.99 -0.16
N PHE A 944 5.18 -39.67 0.36
CA PHE A 944 4.91 -38.42 1.05
C PHE A 944 4.11 -38.70 2.32
N GLU A 945 4.49 -38.05 3.41
CA GLU A 945 3.75 -38.00 4.67
C GLU A 945 3.25 -36.56 4.88
N GLU A 946 1.93 -36.38 5.02
CA GLU A 946 1.28 -35.09 5.31
C GLU A 946 1.59 -34.65 6.75
N ASN A 947 2.80 -34.11 6.97
CA ASN A 947 3.25 -33.73 8.31
C ASN A 947 3.47 -32.22 8.50
N ASN A 948 3.21 -31.36 7.49
CA ASN A 948 3.49 -29.92 7.57
C ASN A 948 2.37 -29.05 6.96
N ASP A 949 2.16 -27.87 7.54
CA ASP A 949 1.30 -26.81 6.98
C ASP A 949 1.88 -26.26 5.65
N GLY A 950 1.08 -26.14 4.59
CA GLY A 950 1.48 -25.51 3.33
C GLY A 950 0.87 -26.12 2.05
N VAL A 951 1.28 -25.61 0.88
CA VAL A 951 0.91 -26.17 -0.43
C VAL A 951 1.97 -27.16 -0.88
N PHE A 952 1.55 -28.34 -1.32
CA PHE A 952 2.46 -29.39 -1.78
C PHE A 952 2.28 -29.69 -3.28
N PHE A 953 3.39 -29.78 -3.98
CA PHE A 953 3.46 -30.28 -5.35
C PHE A 953 4.16 -31.63 -5.38
N LEU A 954 3.54 -32.60 -6.05
CA LEU A 954 4.03 -33.97 -6.20
C LEU A 954 4.30 -34.25 -7.69
N SER A 955 5.56 -34.54 -8.02
CA SER A 955 5.94 -34.94 -9.38
C SER A 955 5.87 -36.45 -9.53
N SER A 956 5.04 -36.94 -10.45
CA SER A 956 4.83 -38.36 -10.72
C SER A 956 4.86 -38.68 -12.21
N ARG A 957 5.18 -39.92 -12.58
CA ARG A 957 5.11 -40.43 -13.95
C ARG A 957 4.28 -41.71 -13.99
N PHE A 958 3.40 -41.83 -14.98
CA PHE A 958 2.66 -43.08 -15.22
C PHE A 958 2.72 -43.49 -16.68
N HIS A 959 2.48 -44.77 -16.94
CA HIS A 959 2.45 -45.34 -18.28
C HIS A 959 1.33 -46.37 -18.40
N ASP A 960 0.65 -46.37 -19.55
CA ASP A 960 -0.43 -47.29 -19.87
C ASP A 960 0.11 -48.56 -20.50
N MET A 961 -0.20 -49.70 -19.87
CA MET A 961 0.15 -51.02 -20.38
C MET A 961 -1.05 -51.60 -21.09
N GLU A 962 -0.89 -51.89 -22.38
CA GLU A 962 -1.95 -52.43 -23.26
C GLU A 962 -1.74 -53.91 -23.64
N PRO A 963 -1.51 -54.84 -22.70
CA PRO A 963 -1.19 -56.22 -23.06
C PRO A 963 -2.45 -56.99 -23.52
N THR A 964 -2.23 -58.01 -24.33
CA THR A 964 -3.27 -58.99 -24.72
C THR A 964 -3.48 -60.08 -23.68
N THR A 965 -2.56 -60.23 -22.72
CA THR A 965 -2.62 -61.23 -21.63
C THR A 965 -2.12 -60.64 -20.31
N PRO A 966 -2.61 -61.09 -19.14
CA PRO A 966 -2.19 -60.56 -17.86
C PRO A 966 -0.84 -61.13 -17.36
N THR A 967 -0.20 -62.02 -18.12
CA THR A 967 0.96 -62.82 -17.68
C THR A 967 2.09 -61.97 -17.12
N ASN A 968 2.49 -60.91 -17.84
CA ASN A 968 3.57 -60.01 -17.41
C ASN A 968 3.28 -59.37 -16.03
N MET A 969 2.07 -58.83 -15.87
CA MET A 969 1.65 -58.20 -14.61
C MET A 969 1.60 -59.21 -13.47
N LEU A 970 1.00 -60.39 -13.69
CA LEU A 970 0.89 -61.43 -12.68
C LEU A 970 2.27 -61.94 -12.24
N GLN A 971 3.20 -62.14 -13.17
CA GLN A 971 4.56 -62.56 -12.83
C GLN A 971 5.32 -61.53 -11.98
N VAL A 972 5.13 -60.23 -12.24
CA VAL A 972 5.71 -59.17 -11.40
C VAL A 972 5.07 -59.14 -10.00
N ILE A 973 3.76 -59.31 -9.92
CA ILE A 973 3.03 -59.36 -8.64
C ILE A 973 3.47 -60.58 -7.83
N ASP A 974 3.49 -61.76 -8.43
CA ASP A 974 3.93 -63.01 -7.79
C ASP A 974 5.39 -62.87 -7.31
N ALA A 975 6.27 -62.25 -8.09
CA ALA A 975 7.65 -62.01 -7.68
C ALA A 975 7.75 -61.08 -6.46
N TYR A 976 6.95 -60.00 -6.41
CA TYR A 976 6.89 -59.10 -5.26
C TYR A 976 6.35 -59.80 -4.01
N GLU A 977 5.25 -60.55 -4.13
CA GLU A 977 4.64 -61.28 -3.00
C GLU A 977 5.60 -62.31 -2.41
N ASN A 978 6.42 -62.96 -3.24
CA ASN A 978 7.41 -63.93 -2.80
C ASN A 978 8.68 -63.30 -2.18
N LEU A 979 9.11 -62.13 -2.66
CA LEU A 979 10.37 -61.49 -2.24
C LEU A 979 10.20 -60.45 -1.11
N GLY A 980 9.00 -59.87 -0.96
CA GLY A 980 8.73 -58.75 -0.04
C GLY A 980 9.31 -57.39 -0.50
N TYR A 981 9.92 -57.35 -1.69
CA TYR A 981 10.40 -56.16 -2.39
C TYR A 981 10.49 -56.48 -3.89
N LEU A 982 10.51 -55.44 -4.73
CA LEU A 982 10.66 -55.59 -6.18
C LEU A 982 11.98 -54.97 -6.65
N PRO A 983 12.92 -55.76 -7.20
CA PRO A 983 14.04 -55.23 -7.96
C PRO A 983 13.52 -54.57 -9.24
N ILE A 984 13.93 -53.33 -9.52
CA ILE A 984 13.65 -52.64 -10.78
C ILE A 984 14.96 -52.25 -11.44
N LEU A 985 15.02 -52.37 -12.77
CA LEU A 985 16.15 -51.99 -13.60
C LEU A 985 15.72 -51.31 -14.91
N PRO A 986 16.56 -50.46 -15.52
CA PRO A 986 16.28 -49.91 -16.84
C PRO A 986 16.54 -50.98 -17.91
N ALA A 987 15.72 -50.95 -18.95
CA ALA A 987 15.86 -51.80 -20.13
C ALA A 987 15.56 -51.02 -21.42
N GLY A 988 15.98 -51.55 -22.55
CA GLY A 988 15.71 -50.97 -23.86
C GLY A 988 16.09 -51.92 -25.01
N VAL A 989 15.93 -51.45 -26.24
CA VAL A 989 16.37 -52.18 -27.44
C VAL A 989 17.64 -51.53 -27.99
N VAL A 990 18.74 -52.28 -27.99
CA VAL A 990 20.03 -51.86 -28.56
C VAL A 990 20.39 -52.84 -29.68
N ASN A 991 20.57 -52.34 -30.91
CA ASN A 991 20.85 -53.15 -32.10
C ASN A 991 19.85 -54.33 -32.27
N ASP A 992 18.55 -54.04 -32.19
CA ASP A 992 17.43 -55.00 -32.27
C ASP A 992 17.44 -56.12 -31.21
N LYS A 993 18.19 -55.94 -30.12
CA LYS A 993 18.20 -56.87 -28.98
C LYS A 993 17.75 -56.18 -27.72
N PHE A 994 16.94 -56.89 -26.94
CA PHE A 994 16.58 -56.48 -25.60
C PHE A 994 17.84 -56.49 -24.72
N GLU A 995 18.12 -55.34 -24.11
CA GLU A 995 19.22 -55.15 -23.17
C GLU A 995 18.66 -54.57 -21.87
N ALA A 996 19.24 -55.00 -20.76
CA ALA A 996 18.81 -54.67 -19.41
C ALA A 996 20.04 -54.44 -18.54
N ASP A 997 20.08 -53.31 -17.83
CA ASP A 997 21.22 -52.97 -16.99
C ASP A 997 21.00 -53.45 -15.55
N VAL A 998 21.58 -54.60 -15.25
CA VAL A 998 21.48 -55.23 -13.92
C VAL A 998 22.35 -54.49 -12.88
N GLU A 999 23.38 -53.74 -13.29
CA GLU A 999 24.25 -53.00 -12.37
C GLU A 999 23.52 -51.82 -11.72
N SER A 1000 22.66 -51.13 -12.49
CA SER A 1000 21.86 -49.99 -12.03
C SER A 1000 20.56 -50.39 -11.31
N ARG A 1001 20.41 -51.66 -10.91
CA ARG A 1001 19.18 -52.14 -10.26
C ARG A 1001 18.94 -51.47 -8.90
N ILE A 1002 17.69 -51.12 -8.63
CA ILE A 1002 17.24 -50.62 -7.33
C ILE A 1002 16.18 -51.55 -6.73
N LYS A 1003 16.00 -51.49 -5.41
CA LYS A 1003 14.94 -52.24 -4.71
C LYS A 1003 13.82 -51.28 -4.33
N ILE A 1004 12.58 -51.72 -4.46
CA ILE A 1004 11.40 -50.98 -4.02
C ILE A 1004 10.59 -51.84 -3.06
N LYS A 1005 10.29 -51.31 -1.88
CA LYS A 1005 9.46 -52.00 -0.88
C LYS A 1005 7.99 -51.59 -0.95
N ASN A 1006 7.73 -50.34 -1.33
CA ASN A 1006 6.40 -49.76 -1.32
C ASN A 1006 5.72 -49.93 -2.68
N ILE A 1007 4.94 -51.01 -2.79
CA ILE A 1007 4.18 -51.31 -4.01
C ILE A 1007 2.70 -51.37 -3.68
N SER A 1008 1.90 -50.65 -4.47
CA SER A 1008 0.45 -50.58 -4.33
C SER A 1008 -0.20 -51.27 -5.52
N ILE A 1009 -1.03 -52.28 -5.29
CA ILE A 1009 -1.77 -52.97 -6.36
C ILE A 1009 -3.26 -52.75 -6.09
N LYS A 1010 -3.91 -51.92 -6.89
CA LYS A 1010 -5.31 -51.51 -6.70
C LYS A 1010 -6.13 -51.70 -7.97
N ASP A 1011 -7.42 -51.97 -7.80
CA ASP A 1011 -8.37 -51.87 -8.90
C ASP A 1011 -8.81 -50.41 -9.01
N ALA A 1012 -8.85 -49.86 -10.23
CA ALA A 1012 -9.13 -48.44 -10.48
C ALA A 1012 -10.44 -47.98 -9.84
N TRP A 1013 -11.47 -48.83 -9.80
CA TRP A 1013 -12.77 -48.49 -9.18
C TRP A 1013 -12.73 -48.26 -7.67
N LYS A 1014 -11.68 -48.73 -6.97
CA LYS A 1014 -11.50 -48.55 -5.52
C LYS A 1014 -10.79 -47.23 -5.16
N ILE A 1015 -10.21 -46.54 -6.13
CA ILE A 1015 -9.39 -45.34 -5.88
C ILE A 1015 -10.29 -44.17 -5.47
N SER A 1016 -10.00 -43.56 -4.32
CA SER A 1016 -10.68 -42.36 -3.81
C SER A 1016 -9.88 -41.08 -4.06
N LEU A 1017 -10.40 -39.93 -3.62
CA LEU A 1017 -9.67 -38.64 -3.65
C LEU A 1017 -8.51 -38.56 -2.65
N GLU A 1018 -8.49 -39.45 -1.64
CA GLU A 1018 -7.44 -39.53 -0.62
C GLU A 1018 -6.27 -40.41 -1.09
N ASP A 1019 -6.49 -41.21 -2.13
CA ASP A 1019 -5.47 -42.09 -2.70
C ASP A 1019 -4.56 -41.32 -3.67
N ILE A 1020 -3.24 -41.40 -3.49
CA ILE A 1020 -2.26 -40.80 -4.43
C ILE A 1020 -2.40 -41.35 -5.86
N GLU A 1021 -2.90 -42.57 -6.01
CA GLU A 1021 -3.17 -43.20 -7.31
C GLU A 1021 -4.23 -42.45 -8.13
N CYS A 1022 -5.01 -41.54 -7.53
CA CYS A 1022 -5.96 -40.69 -8.25
C CYS A 1022 -5.29 -39.73 -9.25
N ILE A 1023 -4.00 -39.40 -9.06
CA ILE A 1023 -3.21 -38.57 -9.99
C ILE A 1023 -3.13 -39.25 -11.36
N ALA A 1024 -3.03 -40.57 -11.36
CA ALA A 1024 -2.93 -41.38 -12.57
C ALA A 1024 -4.29 -41.70 -13.19
N ILE A 1025 -5.41 -41.10 -12.75
CA ILE A 1025 -6.72 -41.26 -13.38
C ILE A 1025 -6.98 -40.10 -14.34
N LEU A 1026 -7.31 -40.42 -15.58
CA LEU A 1026 -7.59 -39.48 -16.67
C LEU A 1026 -9.09 -39.20 -16.77
N GLU A 1027 -9.45 -38.06 -17.36
CA GLU A 1027 -10.84 -37.64 -17.54
C GLU A 1027 -11.64 -38.60 -18.45
N ASP A 1028 -10.95 -39.15 -19.46
CA ASP A 1028 -11.52 -40.01 -20.50
C ASP A 1028 -11.40 -41.52 -20.20
N ASP A 1029 -10.90 -41.90 -19.02
CA ASP A 1029 -10.77 -43.31 -18.66
C ASP A 1029 -12.16 -43.99 -18.57
N ASP A 1030 -12.35 -45.07 -19.34
CA ASP A 1030 -13.54 -45.94 -19.27
C ASP A 1030 -13.31 -47.03 -18.22
N ILE A 1031 -13.32 -46.66 -16.93
CA ILE A 1031 -12.93 -47.54 -15.82
C ILE A 1031 -13.92 -48.71 -15.64
N PHE A 1032 -13.39 -49.91 -15.44
CA PHE A 1032 -14.19 -51.10 -15.13
C PHE A 1032 -14.74 -51.04 -13.69
N ILE A 1033 -16.06 -50.94 -13.56
CA ILE A 1033 -16.78 -51.04 -12.27
C ILE A 1033 -17.61 -52.34 -12.25
N PRO A 1034 -17.41 -53.23 -11.25
CA PRO A 1034 -18.21 -54.44 -11.10
C PRO A 1034 -19.71 -54.14 -10.99
N SER A 1035 -20.56 -54.95 -11.65
CA SER A 1035 -22.00 -54.69 -11.76
C SER A 1035 -22.78 -54.69 -10.43
N ASN A 1036 -22.18 -55.22 -9.36
CA ASN A 1036 -22.72 -55.24 -8.01
C ASN A 1036 -22.38 -54.00 -7.17
N ILE A 1037 -21.65 -53.02 -7.71
CA ILE A 1037 -21.17 -51.83 -7.00
C ILE A 1037 -21.75 -50.57 -7.67
N LYS A 1038 -22.52 -49.78 -6.91
CA LYS A 1038 -23.16 -48.55 -7.39
C LYS A 1038 -22.42 -47.29 -6.98
N ASP A 1039 -21.89 -47.24 -5.76
CA ASP A 1039 -21.23 -46.07 -5.18
C ASP A 1039 -19.71 -46.28 -5.13
N ALA A 1040 -19.09 -46.40 -6.30
CA ALA A 1040 -17.64 -46.60 -6.39
C ALA A 1040 -16.89 -45.26 -6.13
N PRO A 1041 -15.87 -45.22 -5.25
CA PRO A 1041 -15.12 -44.00 -4.92
C PRO A 1041 -14.55 -43.26 -6.14
N ILE A 1042 -14.23 -43.99 -7.20
CA ILE A 1042 -13.68 -43.46 -8.45
C ILE A 1042 -14.59 -42.44 -9.14
N LEU A 1043 -15.91 -42.51 -8.90
CA LEU A 1043 -16.88 -41.61 -9.54
C LEU A 1043 -16.65 -40.16 -9.09
N ASP A 1044 -16.26 -39.94 -7.83
CA ASP A 1044 -15.93 -38.61 -7.30
C ASP A 1044 -14.62 -38.08 -7.88
N VAL A 1045 -13.63 -38.96 -8.09
CA VAL A 1045 -12.35 -38.61 -8.75
C VAL A 1045 -12.60 -38.15 -10.19
N ILE A 1046 -13.36 -38.92 -10.98
CA ILE A 1046 -13.72 -38.57 -12.36
C ILE A 1046 -14.51 -37.25 -12.40
N LYS A 1047 -15.46 -37.06 -11.47
CA LYS A 1047 -16.25 -35.83 -11.38
C LYS A 1047 -15.35 -34.62 -11.08
N LYS A 1048 -14.38 -34.73 -10.17
CA LYS A 1048 -13.44 -33.65 -9.86
C LYS A 1048 -12.56 -33.31 -11.08
N LYS A 1049 -12.05 -34.30 -11.80
CA LYS A 1049 -11.29 -34.10 -13.04
C LYS A 1049 -12.11 -33.35 -14.10
N LYS A 1050 -13.39 -33.71 -14.27
CA LYS A 1050 -14.35 -33.04 -15.18
C LYS A 1050 -14.74 -31.61 -14.79
N ILE A 1051 -14.71 -31.29 -13.49
CA ILE A 1051 -14.95 -29.92 -13.02
C ILE A 1051 -13.71 -29.08 -13.32
N ASN A 1052 -12.51 -29.57 -12.99
CA ASN A 1052 -11.27 -28.85 -13.29
C ASN A 1052 -11.12 -28.56 -14.79
N SER A 1053 -11.42 -29.54 -15.66
CA SER A 1053 -11.39 -29.35 -17.12
C SER A 1053 -12.47 -28.39 -17.66
N LYS A 1054 -13.63 -28.27 -17.00
CA LYS A 1054 -14.68 -27.31 -17.37
C LYS A 1054 -14.44 -25.90 -16.83
N THR A 1055 -13.83 -25.77 -15.66
CA THR A 1055 -13.42 -24.46 -15.11
C THR A 1055 -12.28 -23.85 -15.94
N GLU A 1056 -11.50 -24.68 -16.64
CA GLU A 1056 -10.55 -24.28 -17.67
C GLU A 1056 -11.22 -23.74 -18.96
N ILE A 1057 -12.49 -24.06 -19.21
CA ILE A 1057 -13.25 -23.56 -20.39
C ILE A 1057 -14.14 -22.36 -20.03
N SER A 1058 -14.55 -22.20 -18.76
CA SER A 1058 -15.43 -21.09 -18.33
C SER A 1058 -14.70 -19.82 -17.87
N ASN A 1059 -13.37 -19.85 -17.79
CA ASN A 1059 -12.50 -18.68 -17.56
C ASN A 1059 -11.72 -18.26 -18.83
N LEU A 1060 -12.14 -18.76 -20.00
CA LEU A 1060 -11.92 -18.14 -21.32
C LEU A 1060 -13.04 -17.13 -21.59
#